data_AF-A0A915B9M5-F1
#
_entry.id   AF-A0A915B9M5-F1
#
_cell.length_a   1.000
_cell.length_b   1.000
_cell.length_c   1.000
_cell.angle_alpha   90.00
_cell.angle_beta   90.00
_cell.angle_gamma   90.00
#
_symmetry.space_group_name_H-M   'P 1'
#
loop_
_entity.id
_entity.type
_entity.pdbx_description
1 polymer ?
#
loop_
_entity_poly.entity_id
_entity_poly.type
_entity_poly.pdbx_seq_one_letter_code
_entity_poly.pdbx_strand_id
1 'polypeptide(L)'
;MQHFSAKVGCSCALRWDIVMDPSKPQSYFIHPAAYDPAALAGAKLQVMANSPLAVVAAVQKAQQQHVAATLANALVPPAVNVVDIAALTELAHREYQAGDYANAEQHCNAIWRADQNNVSVLLLLSSIHFQLKNLDKSMQFSSMAIKANPNCAEAYSNLGNVYKERNQLAEALENYRIAVRLKPDFIDGYINLAAALVAGGDLEQAVSAYLSALQYNPDLYCVRSDLGNLLKAMGRLEEAKVCYLKAIETQPQFAVAWSNLGCVFNAQGEIWLAIHHFEKAVQLDPNFLDAYINLGNVLKEARIFDRAVAAYLRALNLAGNHAVVHGNLACVYYEQGLIDLAIDMYRKAIELQPNFPDAYCNLANALKEKGLVEEAEKAYNTALALCPTHADSQNNLANIKREQGKIEEATRLYLKALEIYPEFAAAHSNLASILQQQGKLQDAINHYKEAIRIAPTFADAYSNMGNTLKEMGDIGGALQCYTRAIQINPGFADAHSNLASIHKDSGNIPEAIQSYSTALKLKPDFPDAFCNLAHCLQIICDWTDYENRMRKLVAIVEEQLEKKRLPSVHPHHSMLYPLTHAARMAIAAKHAQLCLEKVQIFHRAPYSFPDRASVRKGHRLKIGYVSSDFGNHPTSHLMQSIPGMHNRESVEVYCYALSVNDGTNFRQKLMNESEHFVDLSLIPSNDKAADRIHDDGIHILINMNGYTKGARNEIFAMRPAPIQVMWLGYPGTSGAPFMDYIITDSVTSPLELAHAYSEKLAYMPHTFFIGDHAQMLKHLTERVILKVRPPFTFDFTVLWSKGTRSKSIFVMVFRSI
;
A
#
# COMPACT_ATOMS: atom_id res chain seq x y z
N MET A 1 -3.11 6.49 60.50
CA MET A 1 -2.54 5.70 61.62
C MET A 1 -1.78 4.53 61.04
N GLN A 2 -0.63 4.24 61.66
CA GLN A 2 0.37 3.18 61.40
C GLN A 2 1.37 3.40 60.26
N HIS A 3 2.46 4.07 60.67
CA HIS A 3 3.83 4.03 60.17
C HIS A 3 4.53 2.69 60.45
N PHE A 4 5.48 2.32 59.58
CA PHE A 4 6.90 1.99 59.85
C PHE A 4 7.62 1.99 58.46
N SER A 5 8.50 2.94 58.07
CA SER A 5 9.88 3.27 58.53
C SER A 5 10.86 2.09 58.36
N ALA A 6 12.07 2.17 57.81
CA ALA A 6 12.86 3.15 57.04
C ALA A 6 14.23 2.49 56.72
N LYS A 7 14.87 2.84 55.60
CA LYS A 7 16.32 3.15 55.40
C LYS A 7 16.65 3.12 53.90
N VAL A 8 16.79 4.28 53.22
CA VAL A 8 17.90 5.26 53.19
C VAL A 8 19.01 4.85 52.20
N GLY A 9 19.15 5.69 51.16
CA GLY A 9 20.20 5.73 50.16
C GLY A 9 19.99 6.88 49.15
N CYS A 10 19.92 8.12 49.66
CA CYS A 10 20.01 9.41 48.94
C CYS A 10 21.30 9.53 48.08
N SER A 11 21.52 10.48 47.17
CA SER A 11 20.77 11.51 46.41
C SER A 11 21.86 12.23 45.57
N CYS A 12 21.59 12.79 44.40
CA CYS A 12 21.34 14.23 44.27
C CYS A 12 20.89 14.59 42.84
N ALA A 13 20.00 15.57 42.79
CA ALA A 13 19.18 16.00 41.67
C ALA A 13 19.81 17.14 40.86
N LEU A 14 19.24 17.43 39.69
CA LEU A 14 18.52 18.69 39.44
C LEU A 14 17.74 18.64 38.13
N ARG A 15 16.53 19.18 38.19
CA ARG A 15 15.45 19.25 37.20
C ARG A 15 15.27 20.73 36.87
N TRP A 16 15.01 21.09 35.61
CA TRP A 16 14.37 22.37 35.26
C TRP A 16 13.52 22.20 33.99
N ASP A 17 12.22 22.49 34.14
CA ASP A 17 11.26 22.81 33.07
C ASP A 17 11.42 24.29 32.68
N ILE A 18 11.31 24.65 31.40
CA ILE A 18 11.06 26.03 30.96
C ILE A 18 9.98 26.06 29.87
N VAL A 19 9.00 26.93 30.13
CA VAL A 19 7.83 27.32 29.34
C VAL A 19 8.22 28.38 28.30
N MET A 20 7.63 28.32 27.10
CA MET A 20 7.79 29.30 26.01
C MET A 20 6.83 30.49 26.13
N ASP A 21 7.32 31.71 25.86
CA ASP A 21 6.54 32.96 25.77
C ASP A 21 6.27 33.32 24.29
N PRO A 22 5.00 33.53 23.87
CA PRO A 22 4.63 33.91 22.52
C PRO A 22 4.50 35.42 22.36
N SER A 23 5.61 36.16 22.40
CA SER A 23 5.55 37.60 22.11
C SER A 23 6.87 38.24 21.63
N LYS A 24 7.43 37.78 20.49
CA LYS A 24 8.06 38.63 19.44
C LYS A 24 8.83 37.83 18.36
N PRO A 25 9.00 38.39 17.15
CA PRO A 25 9.58 37.69 16.00
C PRO A 25 11.05 38.09 15.77
N GLN A 26 11.96 37.16 15.45
CA GLN A 26 13.18 37.51 14.68
C GLN A 26 13.68 36.37 13.77
N SER A 27 13.83 36.75 12.51
CA SER A 27 14.56 36.17 11.39
C SER A 27 16.07 36.04 11.64
N TYR A 28 16.73 35.08 10.98
CA TYR A 28 18.19 35.09 10.82
C TYR A 28 18.61 34.91 9.35
N PHE A 29 19.33 35.91 8.85
CA PHE A 29 20.20 35.90 7.68
C PHE A 29 21.67 36.05 8.15
N ILE A 30 22.58 35.64 7.26
CA ILE A 30 24.04 35.46 7.36
C ILE A 30 24.83 36.79 7.39
N HIS A 31 25.95 36.89 8.14
CA HIS A 31 27.25 37.51 7.73
C HIS A 31 28.38 37.31 8.82
N PRO A 32 29.67 37.63 8.60
CA PRO A 32 30.83 36.76 8.82
C PRO A 32 31.97 37.44 9.65
N ALA A 33 33.11 36.75 9.76
CA ALA A 33 34.47 37.26 9.98
C ALA A 33 34.81 37.98 11.31
N ALA A 34 35.81 37.43 12.01
CA ALA A 34 36.96 38.20 12.50
C ALA A 34 38.15 37.27 12.80
N TYR A 35 39.30 37.69 12.29
CA TYR A 35 40.65 37.15 12.41
C TYR A 35 41.42 38.13 13.31
N ASP A 36 42.38 37.69 14.15
CA ASP A 36 43.54 38.52 14.51
C ASP A 36 44.77 37.64 14.84
N PRO A 37 45.99 38.02 14.40
CA PRO A 37 47.17 37.16 14.28
C PRO A 37 48.27 37.46 15.33
N ALA A 38 49.32 36.62 15.32
CA ALA A 38 50.72 36.85 15.77
C ALA A 38 51.25 35.87 16.83
N ALA A 39 51.99 34.85 16.35
CA ALA A 39 53.17 34.17 16.92
C ALA A 39 53.22 32.77 16.26
N LEU A 40 54.24 32.30 15.54
CA LEU A 40 55.65 32.64 15.40
C LEU A 40 56.12 32.27 13.99
N ALA A 41 57.06 33.06 13.48
CA ALA A 41 57.71 32.87 12.19
C ALA A 41 58.72 31.70 12.19
N GLY A 42 58.86 31.03 11.05
CA GLY A 42 59.96 30.10 10.80
C GLY A 42 59.86 29.33 9.48
N ALA A 43 60.33 29.94 8.39
CA ALA A 43 60.76 29.34 7.11
C ALA A 43 59.69 28.88 6.07
N LYS A 44 59.44 29.81 5.15
CA LYS A 44 59.05 29.75 3.71
C LYS A 44 59.18 28.39 3.01
N LEU A 45 58.09 27.86 2.43
CA LEU A 45 57.57 28.09 1.06
C LEU A 45 58.43 27.49 -0.07
N GLN A 46 57.93 26.42 -0.70
CA GLN A 46 57.53 26.49 -2.11
C GLN A 46 56.57 25.36 -2.52
N VAL A 47 55.57 25.78 -3.28
CA VAL A 47 54.46 25.02 -3.86
C VAL A 47 54.96 24.08 -4.97
N MET A 48 54.51 22.83 -5.00
CA MET A 48 54.24 22.12 -6.25
C MET A 48 53.14 21.07 -6.08
N ALA A 49 52.22 21.08 -7.04
CA ALA A 49 51.22 20.06 -7.30
C ALA A 49 51.87 18.70 -7.63
N ASN A 50 51.27 17.59 -7.18
CA ASN A 50 50.80 16.49 -8.05
C ASN A 50 50.49 15.19 -7.28
N SER A 51 49.33 14.65 -7.66
CA SER A 51 48.93 13.25 -7.88
C SER A 51 49.64 12.07 -7.18
N PRO A 52 48.88 11.04 -6.76
CA PRO A 52 49.35 9.84 -6.07
C PRO A 52 50.04 8.84 -7.01
N LEU A 53 51.30 9.10 -7.33
CA LEU A 53 52.23 8.15 -7.95
C LEU A 53 53.50 7.93 -7.09
N ALA A 54 53.52 8.48 -5.87
CA ALA A 54 54.70 8.56 -5.01
C ALA A 54 54.84 7.44 -3.96
N VAL A 55 53.99 6.41 -3.96
CA VAL A 55 54.16 5.24 -3.06
C VAL A 55 54.82 4.05 -3.77
N VAL A 56 54.84 4.03 -5.11
CA VAL A 56 55.45 2.95 -5.91
C VAL A 56 56.96 3.18 -6.15
N ALA A 57 57.48 4.40 -5.93
CA ALA A 57 58.90 4.71 -6.09
C ALA A 57 59.75 4.56 -4.81
N ALA A 58 59.13 4.29 -3.65
CA ALA A 58 59.84 4.16 -2.37
C ALA A 58 60.34 2.73 -2.07
N VAL A 59 59.87 1.72 -2.81
CA VAL A 59 60.31 0.32 -2.65
C VAL A 59 61.37 -0.07 -3.70
N GLN A 60 61.47 0.66 -4.82
CA GLN A 60 62.48 0.42 -5.87
C GLN A 60 63.85 1.08 -5.60
N LYS A 61 64.04 1.79 -4.47
CA LYS A 61 65.29 2.49 -4.15
C LYS A 61 66.01 2.01 -2.88
N ALA A 62 65.67 0.82 -2.38
CA ALA A 62 66.36 0.18 -1.26
C ALA A 62 67.13 -1.10 -1.62
N GLN A 63 67.23 -1.46 -2.91
CA GLN A 63 67.95 -2.68 -3.32
C GLN A 63 68.72 -2.54 -4.63
N GLN A 64 69.34 -1.37 -4.85
CA GLN A 64 70.38 -1.19 -5.86
C GLN A 64 71.49 -0.30 -5.29
N GLN A 65 72.35 -0.88 -4.45
CA GLN A 65 73.78 -0.54 -4.31
C GLN A 65 74.45 -1.50 -3.29
N HIS A 66 75.46 -2.23 -3.78
CA HIS A 66 76.25 -3.36 -3.21
C HIS A 66 75.86 -4.66 -3.93
N VAL A 67 76.55 -5.14 -4.97
CA VAL A 67 78.01 -5.25 -5.14
C VAL A 67 78.35 -5.20 -6.64
N ALA A 68 79.14 -4.21 -7.05
CA ALA A 68 79.89 -4.21 -8.31
C ALA A 68 81.32 -3.80 -7.98
N ALA A 69 82.15 -4.79 -7.62
CA ALA A 69 83.61 -4.71 -7.69
C ALA A 69 84.21 -6.09 -7.40
N THR A 70 84.20 -7.01 -8.36
CA THR A 70 85.42 -7.77 -8.69
C THR A 70 85.27 -8.52 -10.01
N LEU A 71 86.23 -8.25 -10.90
CA LEU A 71 86.77 -9.12 -11.93
C LEU A 71 86.02 -9.23 -13.27
N ALA A 72 86.27 -8.23 -14.11
CA ALA A 72 86.66 -8.49 -15.49
C ALA A 72 88.17 -8.82 -15.51
N ASN A 73 88.54 -10.07 -15.84
CA ASN A 73 89.67 -10.37 -16.72
C ASN A 73 89.76 -11.87 -17.01
N ALA A 74 89.84 -12.16 -18.31
CA ALA A 74 90.60 -13.21 -18.98
C ALA A 74 89.74 -14.16 -19.83
N LEU A 75 89.88 -13.95 -21.14
CA LEU A 75 89.60 -14.87 -22.22
C LEU A 75 90.27 -16.24 -21.98
N VAL A 76 89.54 -17.33 -22.32
CA VAL A 76 89.95 -18.53 -23.08
C VAL A 76 88.78 -19.55 -23.02
N PRO A 77 88.27 -20.10 -24.14
CA PRO A 77 87.39 -21.29 -24.15
C PRO A 77 88.27 -22.56 -24.10
N PRO A 78 87.83 -23.76 -23.66
CA PRO A 78 86.50 -24.36 -23.89
C PRO A 78 85.95 -25.22 -22.71
N ALA A 79 84.70 -25.68 -22.82
CA ALA A 79 84.19 -27.01 -22.44
C ALA A 79 82.70 -26.95 -22.08
N VAL A 80 81.97 -27.95 -22.56
CA VAL A 80 80.54 -28.20 -22.31
C VAL A 80 80.29 -28.22 -20.80
N ASN A 81 79.69 -27.15 -20.26
CA ASN A 81 79.29 -27.10 -18.85
C ASN A 81 77.94 -27.80 -18.68
N VAL A 82 77.97 -28.86 -17.89
CA VAL A 82 76.81 -29.56 -17.35
C VAL A 82 75.90 -28.54 -16.69
N VAL A 83 74.69 -28.38 -17.24
CA VAL A 83 73.65 -27.53 -16.66
C VAL A 83 73.37 -28.04 -15.23
N ASP A 84 73.52 -27.20 -14.22
CA ASP A 84 73.05 -27.52 -12.87
C ASP A 84 71.52 -27.45 -12.85
N ILE A 85 70.90 -28.56 -13.24
CA ILE A 85 69.46 -28.71 -13.38
C ILE A 85 68.75 -28.44 -12.05
N ALA A 86 69.37 -28.72 -10.91
CA ALA A 86 68.76 -28.52 -9.59
C ALA A 86 68.63 -27.03 -9.26
N ALA A 87 69.71 -26.26 -9.44
CA ALA A 87 69.72 -24.82 -9.18
C ALA A 87 68.73 -24.06 -10.09
N LEU A 88 68.65 -24.43 -11.39
CA LEU A 88 67.70 -23.83 -12.32
C LEU A 88 66.25 -24.20 -12.00
N THR A 89 65.99 -25.41 -11.51
CA THR A 89 64.64 -25.85 -11.14
C THR A 89 64.13 -25.04 -9.95
N GLU A 90 64.96 -24.84 -8.92
CA GLU A 90 64.59 -24.01 -7.76
C GLU A 90 64.33 -22.55 -8.15
N LEU A 91 65.18 -22.00 -9.01
CA LEU A 91 65.03 -20.63 -9.50
C LEU A 91 63.73 -20.45 -10.30
N ALA A 92 63.40 -21.38 -11.20
CA ALA A 92 62.17 -21.35 -11.98
C ALA A 92 60.91 -21.43 -11.10
N HIS A 93 60.92 -22.24 -10.04
CA HIS A 93 59.80 -22.31 -9.09
C HIS A 93 59.65 -21.00 -8.30
N ARG A 94 60.77 -20.42 -7.86
CA ARG A 94 60.77 -19.15 -7.12
C ARG A 94 60.24 -18.00 -7.98
N GLU A 95 60.64 -17.92 -9.23
CA GLU A 95 60.17 -16.90 -10.17
C GLU A 95 58.70 -17.09 -10.52
N TYR A 96 58.24 -18.33 -10.70
CA TYR A 96 56.81 -18.63 -10.85
C TYR A 96 56.00 -18.17 -9.65
N GLN A 97 56.45 -18.46 -8.42
CA GLN A 97 55.81 -18.01 -7.19
C GLN A 97 55.82 -16.47 -7.04
N ALA A 98 56.84 -15.80 -7.57
CA ALA A 98 56.93 -14.34 -7.60
C ALA A 98 56.06 -13.70 -8.71
N GLY A 99 55.42 -14.50 -9.56
CA GLY A 99 54.62 -14.03 -10.70
C GLY A 99 55.45 -13.59 -11.92
N ASP A 100 56.76 -13.84 -11.92
CA ASP A 100 57.65 -13.56 -13.06
C ASP A 100 57.67 -14.75 -14.02
N TYR A 101 56.54 -14.92 -14.71
CA TYR A 101 56.31 -16.04 -15.62
C TYR A 101 57.28 -16.08 -16.81
N ALA A 102 57.80 -14.92 -17.22
CA ALA A 102 58.70 -14.82 -18.38
C ALA A 102 60.09 -15.39 -18.06
N ASN A 103 60.66 -15.03 -16.91
CA ASN A 103 61.95 -15.60 -16.48
C ASN A 103 61.80 -17.07 -16.08
N ALA A 104 60.70 -17.43 -15.40
CA ALA A 104 60.39 -18.82 -15.08
C ALA A 104 60.28 -19.69 -16.34
N GLU A 105 59.66 -19.18 -17.42
CA GLU A 105 59.57 -19.85 -18.71
C GLU A 105 60.96 -20.07 -19.34
N GLN A 106 61.86 -19.07 -19.28
CA GLN A 106 63.21 -19.18 -19.84
C GLN A 106 64.02 -20.27 -19.14
N HIS A 107 64.01 -20.30 -17.81
CA HIS A 107 64.71 -21.31 -17.02
C HIS A 107 64.11 -22.70 -17.22
N CYS A 108 62.77 -22.81 -17.26
CA CYS A 108 62.10 -24.08 -17.58
C CYS A 108 62.46 -24.58 -19.00
N ASN A 109 62.51 -23.70 -20.00
CA ASN A 109 62.89 -24.07 -21.36
C ASN A 109 64.36 -24.52 -21.47
N ALA A 110 65.26 -23.93 -20.67
CA ALA A 110 66.66 -24.36 -20.59
C ALA A 110 66.78 -25.79 -20.04
N ILE A 111 66.00 -26.12 -19.00
CA ILE A 111 65.95 -27.48 -18.44
C ILE A 111 65.27 -28.45 -19.40
N TRP A 112 64.17 -28.05 -20.03
CA TRP A 112 63.43 -28.89 -20.98
C TRP A 112 64.25 -29.24 -22.23
N ARG A 113 65.16 -28.35 -22.68
CA ARG A 113 66.12 -28.65 -23.75
C ARG A 113 67.14 -29.72 -23.35
N ALA A 114 67.48 -29.82 -22.07
CA ALA A 114 68.41 -30.82 -21.53
C ALA A 114 67.71 -32.16 -21.26
N ASP A 115 66.46 -32.15 -20.79
CA ASP A 115 65.61 -33.33 -20.59
C ASP A 115 64.16 -33.05 -21.00
N GLN A 116 63.77 -33.60 -22.16
CA GLN A 116 62.44 -33.40 -22.73
C GLN A 116 61.33 -34.14 -21.98
N ASN A 117 61.68 -35.13 -21.14
CA ASN A 117 60.73 -35.96 -20.39
C ASN A 117 60.65 -35.58 -18.90
N ASN A 118 61.27 -34.47 -18.48
CA ASN A 118 61.20 -33.99 -17.10
C ASN A 118 59.78 -33.52 -16.75
N VAL A 119 59.02 -34.40 -16.07
CA VAL A 119 57.62 -34.18 -15.72
C VAL A 119 57.43 -32.91 -14.88
N SER A 120 58.30 -32.65 -13.90
CA SER A 120 58.19 -31.48 -13.02
C SER A 120 58.29 -30.16 -13.80
N VAL A 121 59.18 -30.10 -14.79
CA VAL A 121 59.33 -28.93 -15.66
C VAL A 121 58.17 -28.80 -16.64
N LEU A 122 57.66 -29.91 -17.19
CA LEU A 122 56.49 -29.91 -18.06
C LEU A 122 55.22 -29.44 -17.32
N LEU A 123 55.04 -29.84 -16.06
CA LEU A 123 53.97 -29.33 -15.19
C LEU A 123 54.10 -27.83 -14.97
N LEU A 124 55.32 -27.35 -14.65
CA LEU A 124 55.57 -25.94 -14.40
C LEU A 124 55.37 -25.09 -15.66
N LEU A 125 55.85 -25.54 -16.83
CA LEU A 125 55.59 -24.90 -18.13
C LEU A 125 54.10 -24.86 -18.45
N SER A 126 53.37 -25.93 -18.15
CA SER A 126 51.92 -25.97 -18.33
C SER A 126 51.21 -24.93 -17.45
N SER A 127 51.59 -24.82 -16.18
CA SER A 127 51.04 -23.82 -15.25
C SER A 127 51.43 -22.38 -15.65
N ILE A 128 52.67 -22.14 -16.07
CA ILE A 128 53.14 -20.84 -16.58
C ILE A 128 52.28 -20.39 -17.77
N HIS A 129 52.13 -21.25 -18.77
CA HIS A 129 51.33 -20.91 -19.95
C HIS A 129 49.84 -20.78 -19.65
N PHE A 130 49.33 -21.49 -18.65
CA PHE A 130 47.97 -21.29 -18.15
C PHE A 130 47.79 -19.88 -17.57
N GLN A 131 48.72 -19.42 -16.73
CA GLN A 131 48.70 -18.06 -16.15
C GLN A 131 48.85 -16.98 -17.23
N LEU A 132 49.68 -17.22 -18.24
CA LEU A 132 49.83 -16.34 -19.42
C LEU A 132 48.64 -16.40 -20.41
N LYS A 133 47.56 -17.12 -20.08
CA LYS A 133 46.37 -17.35 -20.93
C LYS A 133 46.69 -17.97 -22.29
N ASN A 134 47.86 -18.59 -22.46
CA ASN A 134 48.21 -19.38 -23.64
C ASN A 134 47.78 -20.85 -23.45
N LEU A 135 46.48 -21.08 -23.62
CA LEU A 135 45.85 -22.36 -23.34
C LEU A 135 46.37 -23.50 -24.24
N ASP A 136 46.75 -23.21 -25.50
CA ASP A 136 47.26 -24.23 -26.43
C ASP A 136 48.60 -24.81 -25.95
N LYS A 137 49.55 -23.93 -25.59
CA LYS A 137 50.83 -24.36 -25.05
C LYS A 137 50.66 -25.06 -23.70
N SER A 138 49.78 -24.55 -22.85
CA SER A 138 49.49 -25.17 -21.55
C SER A 138 48.98 -26.60 -21.72
N MET A 139 48.05 -26.82 -22.66
CA MET A 139 47.51 -28.13 -23.02
C MET A 139 48.60 -29.05 -23.59
N GLN A 140 49.47 -28.52 -24.46
CA GLN A 140 50.56 -29.28 -25.06
C GLN A 140 51.52 -29.81 -23.97
N PHE A 141 51.98 -28.95 -23.06
CA PHE A 141 52.90 -29.35 -22.00
C PHE A 141 52.24 -30.30 -20.99
N SER A 142 50.97 -30.10 -20.65
CA SER A 142 50.19 -31.06 -19.85
C SER A 142 50.10 -32.44 -20.52
N SER A 143 49.82 -32.49 -21.83
CA SER A 143 49.75 -33.74 -22.59
C SER A 143 51.11 -34.43 -22.68
N MET A 144 52.20 -33.66 -22.81
CA MET A 144 53.56 -34.17 -22.78
C MET A 144 53.91 -34.74 -21.39
N ALA A 145 53.49 -34.08 -20.30
CA ALA A 145 53.67 -34.57 -18.94
C ALA A 145 52.94 -35.90 -18.73
N ILE A 146 51.70 -36.03 -19.21
CA ILE A 146 50.93 -37.29 -19.18
C ILE A 146 51.61 -38.38 -20.00
N LYS A 147 52.16 -38.06 -21.18
CA LYS A 147 52.87 -39.03 -22.01
C LYS A 147 54.17 -39.52 -21.36
N ALA A 148 54.88 -38.62 -20.66
CA ALA A 148 56.10 -38.95 -19.93
C ALA A 148 55.82 -39.75 -18.65
N ASN A 149 54.73 -39.45 -17.94
CA ASN A 149 54.26 -40.20 -16.78
C ASN A 149 52.72 -40.27 -16.72
N PRO A 150 52.12 -41.38 -17.17
CA PRO A 150 50.67 -41.56 -17.16
C PRO A 150 50.02 -41.57 -15.77
N ASN A 151 50.80 -41.71 -14.69
CA ASN A 151 50.32 -41.73 -13.30
C ASN A 151 50.45 -40.36 -12.59
N CYS A 152 50.81 -39.29 -13.31
CA CYS A 152 50.95 -37.95 -12.74
C CYS A 152 49.59 -37.25 -12.61
N ALA A 153 49.02 -37.24 -11.41
CA ALA A 153 47.72 -36.62 -11.13
C ALA A 153 47.70 -35.10 -11.42
N GLU A 154 48.80 -34.41 -11.13
CA GLU A 154 48.96 -32.96 -11.34
C GLU A 154 48.84 -32.59 -12.84
N ALA A 155 49.29 -33.47 -13.74
CA ALA A 155 49.22 -33.24 -15.18
C ALA A 155 47.76 -33.29 -15.69
N TYR A 156 46.98 -34.25 -15.20
CA TYR A 156 45.54 -34.31 -15.50
C TYR A 156 44.78 -33.14 -14.88
N SER A 157 45.15 -32.69 -13.68
CA SER A 157 44.56 -31.50 -13.05
C SER A 157 44.79 -30.22 -13.87
N ASN A 158 46.04 -30.01 -14.31
CA ASN A 158 46.39 -28.88 -15.18
C ASN A 158 45.65 -28.94 -16.52
N LEU A 159 45.56 -30.13 -17.12
CA LEU A 159 44.79 -30.34 -18.34
C LEU A 159 43.29 -30.06 -18.13
N GLY A 160 42.74 -30.49 -16.99
CA GLY A 160 41.36 -30.20 -16.58
C GLY A 160 41.10 -28.69 -16.44
N ASN A 161 42.04 -27.94 -15.85
CA ASN A 161 41.97 -26.48 -15.76
C ASN A 161 41.91 -25.82 -17.15
N VAL A 162 42.71 -26.29 -18.10
CA VAL A 162 42.69 -25.79 -19.48
C VAL A 162 41.33 -26.06 -20.14
N TYR A 163 40.79 -27.28 -20.02
CA TYR A 163 39.48 -27.60 -20.57
C TYR A 163 38.35 -26.78 -19.93
N LYS A 164 38.42 -26.55 -18.61
CA LYS A 164 37.46 -25.70 -17.89
C LYS A 164 37.47 -24.26 -18.42
N GLU A 165 38.64 -23.65 -18.60
CA GLU A 165 38.75 -22.29 -19.18
C GLU A 165 38.28 -22.22 -20.63
N ARG A 166 38.34 -23.33 -21.38
CA ARG A 166 37.77 -23.44 -22.74
C ARG A 166 36.26 -23.72 -22.76
N ASN A 167 35.61 -23.76 -21.60
CA ASN A 167 34.21 -24.14 -21.44
C ASN A 167 33.90 -25.58 -21.91
N GLN A 168 34.90 -26.47 -21.91
CA GLN A 168 34.80 -27.89 -22.24
C GLN A 168 34.65 -28.69 -20.94
N LEU A 169 33.46 -28.61 -20.33
CA LEU A 169 33.21 -29.11 -18.98
C LEU A 169 33.29 -30.63 -18.86
N ALA A 170 32.87 -31.39 -19.88
CA ALA A 170 32.88 -32.85 -19.84
C ALA A 170 34.31 -33.40 -19.77
N GLU A 171 35.20 -32.85 -20.59
CA GLU A 171 36.62 -33.18 -20.63
C GLU A 171 37.33 -32.71 -19.36
N ALA A 172 36.98 -31.54 -18.83
CA ALA A 172 37.51 -31.06 -17.55
C ALA A 172 37.18 -32.01 -16.41
N LEU A 173 35.90 -32.40 -16.27
CA LEU A 173 35.43 -33.32 -15.23
C LEU A 173 36.10 -34.69 -15.31
N GLU A 174 36.28 -35.24 -16.51
CA GLU A 174 36.97 -36.53 -16.68
C GLU A 174 38.43 -36.45 -16.24
N ASN A 175 39.15 -35.39 -16.64
CA ASN A 175 40.53 -35.18 -16.23
C ASN A 175 40.68 -34.99 -14.72
N TYR A 176 39.79 -34.22 -14.08
CA TYR A 176 39.81 -34.10 -12.62
C TYR A 176 39.48 -35.40 -11.90
N ARG A 177 38.54 -36.21 -12.41
CA ARG A 177 38.22 -37.54 -11.87
C ARG A 177 39.41 -38.50 -11.98
N ILE A 178 40.15 -38.45 -13.09
CA ILE A 178 41.40 -39.21 -13.26
C ILE A 178 42.44 -38.72 -12.24
N ALA A 179 42.62 -37.41 -12.07
CA ALA A 179 43.58 -36.84 -11.12
C ALA A 179 43.34 -37.33 -9.69
N VAL A 180 42.09 -37.24 -9.18
CA VAL A 180 41.76 -37.69 -7.81
C VAL A 180 41.78 -39.23 -7.67
N ARG A 181 41.58 -39.99 -8.75
CA ARG A 181 41.72 -41.45 -8.75
C ARG A 181 43.18 -41.88 -8.65
N LEU A 182 44.08 -41.20 -9.36
CA LEU A 182 45.52 -41.47 -9.35
C LEU A 182 46.17 -41.05 -8.03
N LYS A 183 45.68 -39.96 -7.43
CA LYS A 183 46.16 -39.44 -6.14
C LYS A 183 44.97 -39.08 -5.23
N PRO A 184 44.48 -40.04 -4.42
CA PRO A 184 43.31 -39.84 -3.58
C PRO A 184 43.43 -38.74 -2.52
N ASP A 185 44.64 -38.34 -2.11
CA ASP A 185 44.92 -37.25 -1.16
C ASP A 185 45.15 -35.89 -1.85
N PHE A 186 44.85 -35.78 -3.14
CA PHE A 186 45.06 -34.56 -3.92
C PHE A 186 43.95 -33.53 -3.72
N ILE A 187 44.10 -32.71 -2.67
CA ILE A 187 43.15 -31.66 -2.26
C ILE A 187 42.78 -30.72 -3.41
N ASP A 188 43.77 -30.15 -4.12
CA ASP A 188 43.51 -29.21 -5.23
C ASP A 188 42.71 -29.88 -6.37
N GLY A 189 42.88 -31.19 -6.56
CA GLY A 189 42.09 -31.98 -7.50
C GLY A 189 40.61 -32.01 -7.14
N TYR A 190 40.29 -32.23 -5.86
CA TYR A 190 38.90 -32.19 -5.39
C TYR A 190 38.29 -30.79 -5.41
N ILE A 191 39.05 -29.74 -5.08
CA ILE A 191 38.57 -28.35 -5.17
C ILE A 191 38.23 -27.99 -6.61
N ASN A 192 39.13 -28.32 -7.55
CA ASN A 192 38.90 -28.07 -8.98
C ASN A 192 37.75 -28.91 -9.54
N LEU A 193 37.64 -30.18 -9.12
CA LEU A 193 36.51 -31.05 -9.44
C LEU A 193 35.19 -30.46 -8.94
N ALA A 194 35.13 -30.02 -7.69
CA ALA A 194 33.94 -29.41 -7.10
C ALA A 194 33.53 -28.14 -7.86
N ALA A 195 34.47 -27.24 -8.16
CA ALA A 195 34.19 -26.03 -8.93
C ALA A 195 33.65 -26.35 -10.34
N ALA A 196 34.20 -27.36 -11.02
CA ALA A 196 33.71 -27.80 -12.32
C ALA A 196 32.33 -28.47 -12.25
N LEU A 197 32.04 -29.24 -11.18
CA LEU A 197 30.73 -29.85 -10.96
C LEU A 197 29.65 -28.81 -10.66
N VAL A 198 29.97 -27.75 -9.91
CA VAL A 198 29.08 -26.59 -9.73
C VAL A 198 28.77 -25.93 -11.07
N ALA A 199 29.78 -25.69 -11.91
CA ALA A 199 29.57 -25.14 -13.25
C ALA A 199 28.75 -26.08 -14.17
N GLY A 200 28.87 -27.40 -13.98
CA GLY A 200 28.10 -28.42 -14.68
C GLY A 200 26.70 -28.70 -14.10
N GLY A 201 26.33 -28.08 -12.98
CA GLY A 201 25.02 -28.24 -12.33
C GLY A 201 24.85 -29.50 -11.45
N ASP A 202 25.88 -30.34 -11.29
CA ASP A 202 25.83 -31.52 -10.42
C ASP A 202 26.26 -31.15 -8.99
N LEU A 203 25.30 -30.55 -8.26
CA LEU A 203 25.57 -29.95 -6.95
C LEU A 203 25.88 -30.98 -5.85
N GLU A 204 25.27 -32.18 -5.90
CA GLU A 204 25.52 -33.21 -4.89
C GLU A 204 26.91 -33.85 -5.02
N GLN A 205 27.38 -34.10 -6.26
CA GLN A 205 28.77 -34.54 -6.44
C GLN A 205 29.76 -33.44 -6.05
N ALA A 206 29.43 -32.15 -6.28
CA ALA A 206 30.27 -31.04 -5.84
C ALA A 206 30.40 -30.99 -4.30
N VAL A 207 29.30 -31.20 -3.57
CA VAL A 207 29.32 -31.34 -2.10
C VAL A 207 30.25 -32.49 -1.69
N SER A 208 30.12 -33.66 -2.32
CA SER A 208 30.98 -34.82 -2.02
C SER A 208 32.47 -34.53 -2.27
N ALA A 209 32.80 -33.84 -3.35
CA ALA A 209 34.17 -33.43 -3.66
C ALA A 209 34.73 -32.46 -2.61
N TYR A 210 33.97 -31.44 -2.20
CA TYR A 210 34.39 -30.54 -1.13
C TYR A 210 34.55 -31.24 0.22
N LEU A 211 33.64 -32.15 0.58
CA LEU A 211 33.76 -32.96 1.80
C LEU A 211 35.01 -33.84 1.77
N SER A 212 35.34 -34.41 0.61
CA SER A 212 36.57 -35.19 0.42
C SER A 212 37.82 -34.33 0.63
N ALA A 213 37.87 -33.12 0.06
CA ALA A 213 38.96 -32.18 0.31
C ALA A 213 39.12 -31.86 1.82
N LEU A 214 38.00 -31.63 2.52
CA LEU A 214 37.98 -31.33 3.95
C LEU A 214 38.28 -32.54 4.84
N GLN A 215 38.12 -33.77 4.34
CA GLN A 215 38.53 -34.98 5.05
C GLN A 215 40.06 -35.08 5.14
N TYR A 216 40.77 -34.71 4.06
CA TYR A 216 42.23 -34.73 4.03
C TYR A 216 42.85 -33.52 4.75
N ASN A 217 42.24 -32.33 4.63
CA ASN A 217 42.64 -31.17 5.40
C ASN A 217 41.40 -30.43 5.95
N PRO A 218 41.07 -30.65 7.23
CA PRO A 218 39.96 -29.97 7.86
C PRO A 218 40.13 -28.45 7.90
N ASP A 219 41.34 -27.90 8.02
CA ASP A 219 41.54 -26.48 8.34
C ASP A 219 41.37 -25.52 7.14
N LEU A 220 40.92 -26.03 5.99
CA LEU A 220 40.64 -25.23 4.79
C LEU A 220 39.34 -24.42 4.94
N TYR A 221 39.40 -23.33 5.71
CA TYR A 221 38.26 -22.46 5.97
C TYR A 221 37.63 -21.84 4.70
N CYS A 222 38.42 -21.54 3.67
CA CYS A 222 37.91 -21.08 2.36
C CYS A 222 37.01 -22.13 1.71
N VAL A 223 37.49 -23.38 1.64
CA VAL A 223 36.74 -24.51 1.07
C VAL A 223 35.48 -24.81 1.89
N ARG A 224 35.53 -24.69 3.22
CA ARG A 224 34.34 -24.75 4.06
C ARG A 224 33.33 -23.67 3.73
N SER A 225 33.79 -22.43 3.49
CA SER A 225 32.90 -21.33 3.11
C SER A 225 32.27 -21.55 1.73
N ASP A 226 33.04 -22.06 0.76
CA ASP A 226 32.55 -22.39 -0.58
C ASP A 226 31.53 -23.54 -0.56
N LEU A 227 31.77 -24.57 0.26
CA LEU A 227 30.79 -25.62 0.54
C LEU A 227 29.52 -25.03 1.17
N GLY A 228 29.66 -24.11 2.13
CA GLY A 228 28.52 -23.40 2.71
C GLY A 228 27.72 -22.60 1.68
N ASN A 229 28.40 -21.94 0.72
CA ASN A 229 27.75 -21.19 -0.35
C ASN A 229 26.93 -22.11 -1.26
N LEU A 230 27.49 -23.27 -1.62
CA LEU A 230 26.82 -24.30 -2.40
C LEU A 230 25.58 -24.84 -1.68
N LEU A 231 25.71 -25.21 -0.39
CA LEU A 231 24.59 -25.71 0.42
C LEU A 231 23.48 -24.66 0.58
N LYS A 232 23.84 -23.38 0.73
CA LYS A 232 22.89 -22.26 0.75
C LYS A 232 22.12 -22.17 -0.57
N ALA A 233 22.81 -22.27 -1.70
CA ALA A 233 22.16 -22.27 -3.03
C ALA A 233 21.22 -23.47 -3.24
N MET A 234 21.49 -24.60 -2.58
CA MET A 234 20.61 -25.77 -2.56
C MET A 234 19.45 -25.66 -1.55
N GLY A 235 19.34 -24.57 -0.79
CA GLY A 235 18.32 -24.39 0.26
C GLY A 235 18.62 -25.14 1.57
N ARG A 236 19.77 -25.79 1.70
CA ARG A 236 20.22 -26.54 2.90
C ARG A 236 20.83 -25.58 3.93
N LEU A 237 20.02 -24.64 4.43
CA LEU A 237 20.47 -23.51 5.26
C LEU A 237 21.17 -23.92 6.57
N GLU A 238 20.68 -24.96 7.25
CA GLU A 238 21.30 -25.45 8.50
C GLU A 238 22.70 -26.04 8.28
N GLU A 239 22.89 -26.76 7.18
CA GLU A 239 24.21 -27.31 6.86
C GLU A 239 25.19 -26.23 6.40
N ALA A 240 24.70 -25.24 5.64
CA ALA A 240 25.47 -24.06 5.27
C ALA A 240 25.95 -23.29 6.51
N LYS A 241 25.05 -23.08 7.48
CA LYS A 241 25.35 -22.44 8.78
C LYS A 241 26.47 -23.16 9.53
N VAL A 242 26.42 -24.49 9.62
CA VAL A 242 27.48 -25.28 10.26
C VAL A 242 28.82 -25.09 9.54
N CYS A 243 28.83 -25.03 8.21
CA CYS A 243 30.05 -24.80 7.43
C CYS A 243 30.65 -23.42 7.69
N TYR A 244 29.84 -22.36 7.73
CA TYR A 244 30.33 -21.01 8.04
C TYR A 244 30.82 -20.87 9.48
N LEU A 245 30.12 -21.44 10.46
CA LEU A 245 30.55 -21.43 11.85
C LEU A 245 31.91 -22.11 12.01
N LYS A 246 32.11 -23.28 11.40
CA LYS A 246 33.41 -23.96 11.40
C LYS A 246 34.50 -23.17 10.68
N ALA A 247 34.17 -22.47 9.59
CA ALA A 247 35.12 -21.59 8.91
C ALA A 247 35.56 -20.42 9.80
N ILE A 248 34.62 -19.84 10.56
CA ILE A 248 34.89 -18.78 11.55
C ILE A 248 35.69 -19.31 12.74
N GLU A 249 35.38 -20.52 13.25
CA GLU A 249 36.15 -21.16 14.32
C GLU A 249 37.61 -21.38 13.93
N THR A 250 37.86 -21.81 12.70
CA THR A 250 39.22 -21.99 12.16
C THR A 250 39.92 -20.66 11.90
N GLN A 251 39.24 -19.69 11.29
CA GLN A 251 39.81 -18.37 10.99
C GLN A 251 38.82 -17.25 11.37
N PRO A 252 38.88 -16.73 12.61
CA PRO A 252 37.92 -15.75 13.11
C PRO A 252 37.91 -14.41 12.36
N GLN A 253 39.00 -14.06 11.67
CA GLN A 253 39.13 -12.81 10.91
C GLN A 253 38.60 -12.90 9.47
N PHE A 254 38.04 -14.05 9.06
CA PHE A 254 37.57 -14.24 7.70
C PHE A 254 36.21 -13.57 7.47
N ALA A 255 36.22 -12.29 7.08
CA ALA A 255 35.02 -11.45 6.92
C ALA A 255 33.95 -12.04 6.00
N VAL A 256 34.35 -12.78 4.95
CA VAL A 256 33.43 -13.44 4.00
C VAL A 256 32.54 -14.47 4.69
N ALA A 257 33.07 -15.30 5.59
CA ALA A 257 32.25 -16.28 6.32
C ALA A 257 31.25 -15.60 7.28
N TRP A 258 31.64 -14.49 7.91
CA TRP A 258 30.72 -13.68 8.72
C TRP A 258 29.57 -13.10 7.88
N SER A 259 29.88 -12.52 6.72
CA SER A 259 28.86 -11.98 5.80
C SER A 259 27.91 -13.08 5.28
N ASN A 260 28.47 -14.23 4.88
CA ASN A 260 27.68 -15.37 4.40
C ASN A 260 26.78 -15.97 5.49
N LEU A 261 27.26 -16.03 6.73
CA LEU A 261 26.46 -16.43 7.88
C LEU A 261 25.35 -15.41 8.19
N GLY A 262 25.62 -14.12 8.05
CA GLY A 262 24.60 -13.06 8.11
C GLY A 262 23.49 -13.24 7.08
N CYS A 263 23.84 -13.64 5.84
CA CYS A 263 22.86 -13.95 4.80
C CYS A 263 21.95 -15.14 5.19
N VAL A 264 22.50 -16.17 5.83
CA VAL A 264 21.71 -17.33 6.30
C VAL A 264 20.73 -16.90 7.39
N PHE A 265 21.17 -16.14 8.39
CA PHE A 265 20.27 -15.64 9.43
C PHE A 265 19.18 -14.73 8.86
N ASN A 266 19.51 -13.92 7.84
CA ASN A 266 18.51 -13.10 7.16
C ASN A 266 17.44 -13.97 6.48
N ALA A 267 17.85 -15.01 5.76
CA ALA A 267 16.92 -15.94 5.11
C ALA A 267 16.05 -16.73 6.11
N GLN A 268 16.50 -16.87 7.36
CA GLN A 268 15.75 -17.49 8.45
C GLN A 268 14.82 -16.51 9.19
N GLY A 269 14.85 -15.21 8.85
CA GLY A 269 14.09 -14.16 9.56
C GLY A 269 14.72 -13.72 10.89
N GLU A 270 15.94 -14.18 11.20
CA GLU A 270 16.69 -13.84 12.41
C GLU A 270 17.44 -12.50 12.22
N ILE A 271 16.66 -11.42 12.04
CA ILE A 271 17.14 -10.09 11.63
C ILE A 271 18.26 -9.56 12.54
N TRP A 272 18.14 -9.69 13.86
CA TRP A 272 19.13 -9.18 14.81
C TRP A 272 20.47 -9.92 14.72
N LEU A 273 20.43 -11.24 14.49
CA LEU A 273 21.64 -12.03 14.28
C LEU A 273 22.28 -11.68 12.94
N ALA A 274 21.48 -11.48 11.88
CA ALA A 274 21.98 -11.04 10.58
C ALA A 274 22.73 -9.70 10.69
N ILE A 275 22.14 -8.70 11.35
CA ILE A 275 22.80 -7.39 11.59
C ILE A 275 24.14 -7.59 12.30
N HIS A 276 24.18 -8.34 13.41
CA HIS A 276 25.41 -8.58 14.16
C HIS A 276 26.54 -9.15 13.29
N HIS A 277 26.23 -10.14 12.46
CA HIS A 277 27.23 -10.81 11.63
C HIS A 277 27.70 -9.94 10.46
N PHE A 278 26.81 -9.15 9.85
CA PHE A 278 27.21 -8.15 8.85
C PHE A 278 28.07 -7.04 9.45
N GLU A 279 27.76 -6.56 10.66
CA GLU A 279 28.58 -5.59 11.38
C GLU A 279 29.98 -6.13 11.68
N LYS A 280 30.07 -7.41 12.06
CA LYS A 280 31.36 -8.09 12.24
C LYS A 280 32.13 -8.20 10.93
N ALA A 281 31.47 -8.53 9.82
CA ALA A 281 32.11 -8.60 8.52
C ALA A 281 32.72 -7.26 8.10
N VAL A 282 31.98 -6.14 8.22
CA VAL A 282 32.50 -4.81 7.86
C VAL A 282 33.52 -4.26 8.87
N GLN A 283 33.50 -4.73 10.12
CA GLN A 283 34.53 -4.42 11.11
C GLN A 283 35.86 -5.09 10.75
N LEU A 284 35.81 -6.33 10.28
CA LEU A 284 36.98 -7.11 9.88
C LEU A 284 37.54 -6.66 8.52
N ASP A 285 36.66 -6.31 7.58
CA ASP A 285 37.03 -5.74 6.28
C ASP A 285 36.22 -4.46 5.98
N PRO A 286 36.78 -3.27 6.29
CA PRO A 286 36.13 -1.97 6.02
C PRO A 286 35.94 -1.61 4.54
N ASN A 287 36.44 -2.43 3.60
CA ASN A 287 36.28 -2.26 2.16
C ASN A 287 35.33 -3.31 1.55
N PHE A 288 34.65 -4.11 2.38
CA PHE A 288 33.75 -5.15 1.91
C PHE A 288 32.41 -4.59 1.45
N LEU A 289 32.32 -4.22 0.17
CA LEU A 289 31.15 -3.60 -0.46
C LEU A 289 29.85 -4.39 -0.22
N ASP A 290 29.84 -5.69 -0.54
CA ASP A 290 28.63 -6.53 -0.44
C ASP A 290 28.11 -6.64 1.00
N ALA A 291 29.01 -6.64 2.00
CA ALA A 291 28.62 -6.66 3.40
C ALA A 291 27.92 -5.36 3.82
N TYR A 292 28.35 -4.20 3.31
CA TYR A 292 27.63 -2.94 3.54
C TYR A 292 26.27 -2.88 2.85
N ILE A 293 26.15 -3.40 1.62
CA ILE A 293 24.87 -3.47 0.90
C ILE A 293 23.88 -4.36 1.67
N ASN A 294 24.32 -5.55 2.07
CA ASN A 294 23.50 -6.50 2.82
C ASN A 294 23.14 -5.96 4.21
N LEU A 295 24.09 -5.32 4.91
CA LEU A 295 23.82 -4.63 6.18
C LEU A 295 22.73 -3.56 6.01
N GLY A 296 22.83 -2.72 4.97
CA GLY A 296 21.83 -1.71 4.65
C GLY A 296 20.45 -2.30 4.37
N ASN A 297 20.38 -3.41 3.63
CA ASN A 297 19.13 -4.10 3.31
C ASN A 297 18.43 -4.62 4.58
N VAL A 298 19.16 -5.33 5.45
CA VAL A 298 18.60 -5.87 6.69
C VAL A 298 18.22 -4.76 7.68
N LEU A 299 19.01 -3.68 7.75
CA LEU A 299 18.66 -2.51 8.58
C LEU A 299 17.40 -1.79 8.09
N LYS A 300 17.19 -1.74 6.76
CA LYS A 300 15.95 -1.22 6.16
C LYS A 300 14.76 -2.09 6.57
N GLU A 301 14.86 -3.41 6.43
CA GLU A 301 13.81 -4.36 6.85
C GLU A 301 13.48 -4.23 8.34
N ALA A 302 14.50 -4.02 9.18
CA ALA A 302 14.37 -3.76 10.61
C ALA A 302 13.82 -2.36 10.95
N ARG A 303 13.59 -1.49 9.94
CA ARG A 303 13.20 -0.07 10.07
C ARG A 303 14.17 0.78 10.90
N ILE A 304 15.46 0.44 10.88
CA ILE A 304 16.55 1.20 11.52
C ILE A 304 17.19 2.11 10.47
N PHE A 305 16.42 3.09 10.00
CA PHE A 305 16.73 3.85 8.79
C PHE A 305 18.05 4.63 8.87
N ASP A 306 18.37 5.26 10.01
CA ASP A 306 19.60 6.05 10.14
C ASP A 306 20.87 5.22 9.89
N ARG A 307 20.89 3.98 10.40
CA ARG A 307 22.00 3.04 10.19
C ARG A 307 21.99 2.45 8.79
N ALA A 308 20.80 2.20 8.21
CA ALA A 308 20.67 1.74 6.83
C ALA A 308 21.27 2.77 5.86
N VAL A 309 20.94 4.05 6.02
CA VAL A 309 21.51 5.16 5.24
C VAL A 309 23.03 5.19 5.38
N ALA A 310 23.57 5.08 6.60
CA ALA A 310 25.01 5.07 6.82
C ALA A 310 25.70 3.90 6.10
N ALA A 311 25.12 2.71 6.12
CA ALA A 311 25.65 1.53 5.43
C ALA A 311 25.64 1.72 3.91
N TYR A 312 24.54 2.20 3.32
CA TYR A 312 24.46 2.47 1.88
C TYR A 312 25.39 3.59 1.43
N LEU A 313 25.50 4.69 2.18
CA LEU A 313 26.45 5.76 1.88
C LEU A 313 27.90 5.27 1.94
N ARG A 314 28.21 4.35 2.87
CA ARG A 314 29.53 3.71 2.92
C ARG A 314 29.77 2.80 1.71
N ALA A 315 28.77 2.02 1.29
CA ALA A 315 28.83 1.25 0.05
C ALA A 315 29.05 2.15 -1.19
N LEU A 316 28.36 3.29 -1.28
CA LEU A 316 28.53 4.26 -2.37
C LEU A 316 29.89 4.99 -2.34
N ASN A 317 30.49 5.15 -1.16
CA ASN A 317 31.85 5.68 -1.05
C ASN A 317 32.88 4.69 -1.62
N LEU A 318 32.67 3.39 -1.40
CA LEU A 318 33.48 2.33 -2.00
C LEU A 318 33.23 2.18 -3.51
N ALA A 319 31.97 2.27 -3.95
CA ALA A 319 31.56 2.14 -5.34
C ALA A 319 30.40 3.10 -5.70
N GLY A 320 30.73 4.32 -6.14
CA GLY A 320 29.74 5.37 -6.40
C GLY A 320 28.76 5.11 -7.55
N ASN A 321 29.12 4.20 -8.47
CA ASN A 321 28.34 3.89 -9.68
C ASN A 321 27.41 2.67 -9.53
N HIS A 322 26.98 2.35 -8.30
CA HIS A 322 26.13 1.18 -8.05
C HIS A 322 24.63 1.53 -8.08
N ALA A 323 23.97 1.35 -9.22
CA ALA A 323 22.55 1.72 -9.43
C ALA A 323 21.60 1.15 -8.37
N VAL A 324 21.75 -0.14 -8.02
CA VAL A 324 20.90 -0.82 -7.01
C VAL A 324 21.03 -0.19 -5.62
N VAL A 325 22.23 0.29 -5.24
CA VAL A 325 22.44 0.92 -3.93
C VAL A 325 21.79 2.30 -3.88
N HIS A 326 21.86 3.08 -4.96
CA HIS A 326 21.09 4.33 -5.10
C HIS A 326 19.58 4.07 -5.00
N GLY A 327 19.08 3.02 -5.65
CA GLY A 327 17.67 2.61 -5.56
C GLY A 327 17.26 2.21 -4.14
N ASN A 328 18.06 1.40 -3.46
CA ASN A 328 17.76 0.96 -2.09
C ASN A 328 17.84 2.12 -1.07
N LEU A 329 18.79 3.04 -1.25
CA LEU A 329 18.89 4.27 -0.45
C LEU A 329 17.66 5.17 -0.68
N ALA A 330 17.23 5.31 -1.93
CA ALA A 330 16.02 6.04 -2.28
C ALA A 330 14.76 5.47 -1.59
N CYS A 331 14.63 4.14 -1.50
CA CYS A 331 13.55 3.50 -0.75
C CYS A 331 13.57 3.89 0.74
N VAL A 332 14.74 3.97 1.37
CA VAL A 332 14.85 4.40 2.76
C VAL A 332 14.42 5.86 2.93
N TYR A 333 14.87 6.76 2.04
CA TYR A 333 14.44 8.16 2.08
C TYR A 333 12.94 8.31 1.84
N TYR A 334 12.36 7.49 0.96
CA TYR A 334 10.92 7.45 0.73
C TYR A 334 10.16 7.04 2.00
N GLU A 335 10.57 5.96 2.67
CA GLU A 335 9.94 5.51 3.93
C GLU A 335 10.11 6.50 5.09
N GLN A 336 11.17 7.32 5.08
CA GLN A 336 11.37 8.43 6.04
C GLN A 336 10.55 9.68 5.70
N GLY A 337 9.84 9.72 4.57
CA GLY A 337 9.10 10.89 4.09
C GLY A 337 9.98 11.98 3.46
N LEU A 338 11.25 11.69 3.20
CA LEU A 338 12.20 12.60 2.54
C LEU A 338 12.08 12.47 1.01
N ILE A 339 10.90 12.83 0.49
CA ILE A 339 10.48 12.54 -0.89
C ILE A 339 11.42 13.15 -1.95
N ASP A 340 11.95 14.36 -1.72
CA ASP A 340 12.86 15.00 -2.67
C ASP A 340 14.19 14.22 -2.81
N LEU A 341 14.77 13.78 -1.69
CA LEU A 341 15.99 12.97 -1.70
C LEU A 341 15.74 11.61 -2.35
N ALA A 342 14.58 11.00 -2.11
CA ALA A 342 14.21 9.75 -2.75
C ALA A 342 14.15 9.90 -4.29
N ILE A 343 13.51 10.96 -4.80
CA ILE A 343 13.43 11.25 -6.24
C ILE A 343 14.82 11.40 -6.85
N ASP A 344 15.71 12.17 -6.21
CA ASP A 344 17.07 12.39 -6.72
C ASP A 344 17.87 11.08 -6.78
N MET A 345 17.79 10.25 -5.75
CA MET A 345 18.48 8.96 -5.72
C MET A 345 17.90 7.96 -6.72
N TYR A 346 16.57 7.90 -6.91
CA TYR A 346 15.97 7.06 -7.97
C TYR A 346 16.41 7.52 -9.37
N ARG A 347 16.45 8.84 -9.62
CA ARG A 347 16.96 9.39 -10.88
C ARG A 347 18.42 9.01 -11.11
N LYS A 348 19.26 9.02 -10.07
CA LYS A 348 20.65 8.57 -10.16
C LYS A 348 20.76 7.08 -10.47
N ALA A 349 19.92 6.24 -9.85
CA ALA A 349 19.85 4.81 -10.16
C ALA A 349 19.50 4.57 -11.64
N ILE A 350 18.53 5.32 -12.18
CA ILE A 350 18.09 5.23 -13.58
C ILE A 350 19.16 5.77 -14.54
N GLU A 351 19.87 6.84 -14.18
CA GLU A 351 20.99 7.38 -14.99
C GLU A 351 22.11 6.35 -15.13
N LEU A 352 22.43 5.63 -14.05
CA LEU A 352 23.44 4.57 -14.04
C LEU A 352 22.95 3.30 -14.75
N GLN A 353 21.66 2.97 -14.63
CA GLN A 353 21.05 1.80 -15.26
C GLN A 353 19.67 2.15 -15.86
N PRO A 354 19.62 2.52 -17.16
CA PRO A 354 18.35 2.89 -17.81
C PRO A 354 17.35 1.75 -17.96
N ASN A 355 17.79 0.49 -17.94
CA ASN A 355 16.90 -0.67 -17.96
C ASN A 355 16.64 -1.20 -16.54
N PHE A 356 15.97 -0.39 -15.72
CA PHE A 356 15.65 -0.71 -14.32
C PHE A 356 14.18 -0.42 -13.99
N PRO A 357 13.24 -1.33 -14.34
CA PRO A 357 11.80 -1.13 -14.17
C PRO A 357 11.38 -0.77 -12.74
N ASP A 358 11.93 -1.45 -11.74
CA ASP A 358 11.61 -1.22 -10.32
C ASP A 358 11.96 0.22 -9.89
N ALA A 359 13.08 0.77 -10.38
CA ALA A 359 13.48 2.15 -10.09
C ALA A 359 12.51 3.17 -10.72
N TYR A 360 12.01 2.91 -11.94
CA TYR A 360 10.96 3.75 -12.55
C TYR A 360 9.63 3.65 -11.79
N CYS A 361 9.23 2.45 -11.36
CA CYS A 361 8.03 2.25 -10.56
C CYS A 361 8.11 2.99 -9.21
N ASN A 362 9.25 2.89 -8.52
CA ASN A 362 9.47 3.54 -7.25
C ASN A 362 9.63 5.06 -7.37
N LEU A 363 10.27 5.55 -8.45
CA LEU A 363 10.27 6.96 -8.80
C LEU A 363 8.84 7.47 -9.01
N ALA A 364 8.00 6.72 -9.72
CA ALA A 364 6.62 7.08 -9.97
C ALA A 364 5.80 7.16 -8.68
N ASN A 365 6.01 6.25 -7.73
CA ASN A 365 5.41 6.32 -6.39
C ASN A 365 5.79 7.64 -5.69
N ALA A 366 7.08 7.98 -5.66
CA ALA A 366 7.57 9.22 -5.03
C ALA A 366 7.05 10.49 -5.73
N LEU A 367 6.98 10.51 -7.06
CA LEU A 367 6.41 11.61 -7.84
C LEU A 367 4.91 11.79 -7.56
N LYS A 368 4.17 10.68 -7.45
CA LYS A 368 2.73 10.72 -7.11
C LYS A 368 2.53 11.34 -5.72
N GLU A 369 3.33 10.94 -4.74
CA GLU A 369 3.24 11.47 -3.38
C GLU A 369 3.59 12.96 -3.29
N LYS A 370 4.52 13.42 -4.14
CA LYS A 370 4.82 14.85 -4.33
C LYS A 370 3.71 15.62 -5.07
N GLY A 371 2.72 14.93 -5.64
CA GLY A 371 1.62 15.54 -6.41
C GLY A 371 1.92 15.74 -7.91
N LEU A 372 3.07 15.25 -8.40
CA LEU A 372 3.47 15.33 -9.81
C LEU A 372 2.90 14.16 -10.62
N VAL A 373 1.56 14.09 -10.69
CA VAL A 373 0.82 12.93 -11.23
C VAL A 373 1.15 12.62 -12.69
N GLU A 374 1.35 13.64 -13.54
CA GLU A 374 1.70 13.43 -14.95
C GLU A 374 3.10 12.82 -15.13
N GLU A 375 4.06 13.23 -14.30
CA GLU A 375 5.41 12.65 -14.33
C GLU A 375 5.40 11.22 -13.79
N ALA A 376 4.61 10.95 -12.73
CA ALA A 376 4.42 9.61 -12.21
C ALA A 376 3.83 8.67 -13.28
N GLU A 377 2.79 9.11 -14.01
CA GLU A 377 2.20 8.34 -15.10
C GLU A 377 3.22 8.03 -16.20
N LYS A 378 4.06 8.99 -16.60
CA LYS A 378 5.15 8.76 -17.56
C LYS A 378 6.14 7.71 -17.05
N ALA A 379 6.55 7.80 -15.78
CA ALA A 379 7.47 6.85 -15.18
C ALA A 379 6.90 5.42 -15.11
N TYR A 380 5.62 5.25 -14.74
CA TYR A 380 4.96 3.93 -14.81
C TYR A 380 4.91 3.38 -16.24
N ASN A 381 4.55 4.22 -17.22
CA ASN A 381 4.52 3.77 -18.61
C ASN A 381 5.91 3.36 -19.11
N THR A 382 6.97 4.04 -18.70
CA THR A 382 8.35 3.62 -18.99
C THR A 382 8.68 2.29 -18.33
N ALA A 383 8.34 2.09 -17.05
CA ALA A 383 8.53 0.81 -16.36
C ALA A 383 7.82 -0.34 -17.11
N LEU A 384 6.59 -0.11 -17.57
CA LEU A 384 5.80 -1.09 -18.34
C LEU A 384 6.30 -1.29 -19.78
N ALA A 385 6.93 -0.29 -20.38
CA ALA A 385 7.58 -0.43 -21.69
C ALA A 385 8.84 -1.31 -21.59
N LEU A 386 9.60 -1.18 -20.49
CA LEU A 386 10.77 -2.01 -20.21
C LEU A 386 10.37 -3.43 -19.78
N CYS A 387 9.33 -3.56 -18.95
CA CYS A 387 8.82 -4.83 -18.43
C CYS A 387 7.28 -4.83 -18.42
N PRO A 388 6.63 -5.33 -19.49
CA PRO A 388 5.17 -5.39 -19.57
C PRO A 388 4.52 -6.25 -18.47
N THR A 389 5.29 -7.18 -17.89
CA THR A 389 4.88 -8.08 -16.81
C THR A 389 5.14 -7.52 -15.41
N HIS A 390 5.39 -6.21 -15.26
CA HIS A 390 5.62 -5.59 -13.95
C HIS A 390 4.29 -5.26 -13.25
N ALA A 391 3.80 -6.18 -12.42
CA ALA A 391 2.46 -6.13 -11.81
C ALA A 391 2.23 -4.88 -10.93
N ASP A 392 3.20 -4.46 -10.13
CA ASP A 392 3.10 -3.28 -9.28
C ASP A 392 2.86 -2.00 -10.07
N SER A 393 3.54 -1.85 -11.22
CA SER A 393 3.32 -0.69 -12.11
C SER A 393 1.95 -0.71 -12.75
N GLN A 394 1.42 -1.89 -13.12
CA GLN A 394 0.05 -2.02 -13.63
C GLN A 394 -0.97 -1.57 -12.56
N ASN A 395 -0.84 -2.08 -11.33
CA ASN A 395 -1.73 -1.73 -10.21
C ASN A 395 -1.64 -0.24 -9.83
N ASN A 396 -0.43 0.33 -9.77
CA ASN A 396 -0.25 1.72 -9.35
C ASN A 396 -0.67 2.70 -10.45
N LEU A 397 -0.45 2.37 -11.72
CA LEU A 397 -1.03 3.12 -12.84
C LEU A 397 -2.56 3.04 -12.81
N ALA A 398 -3.14 1.88 -12.52
CA ALA A 398 -4.58 1.73 -12.38
C ALA A 398 -5.16 2.63 -11.27
N ASN A 399 -4.44 2.79 -10.16
CA ASN A 399 -4.83 3.72 -9.09
C ASN A 399 -4.89 5.17 -9.61
N ILE A 400 -3.90 5.61 -10.40
CA ILE A 400 -3.92 6.95 -11.02
C ILE A 400 -5.10 7.08 -11.99
N LYS A 401 -5.35 6.07 -12.84
CA LYS A 401 -6.49 6.11 -13.78
C LYS A 401 -7.83 6.17 -13.06
N ARG A 402 -7.97 5.46 -11.94
CA ARG A 402 -9.14 5.52 -11.06
C ARG A 402 -9.32 6.94 -10.49
N GLU A 403 -8.26 7.54 -9.96
CA GLU A 403 -8.27 8.92 -9.44
C GLU A 403 -8.59 9.96 -10.53
N GLN A 404 -8.21 9.70 -11.78
CA GLN A 404 -8.57 10.52 -12.95
C GLN A 404 -10.01 10.27 -13.46
N GLY A 405 -10.78 9.36 -12.85
CA GLY A 405 -12.13 8.99 -13.28
C GLY A 405 -12.20 8.09 -14.52
N LYS A 406 -11.06 7.58 -15.02
CA LYS A 406 -10.98 6.65 -16.17
C LYS A 406 -11.17 5.21 -15.69
N ILE A 407 -12.40 4.89 -15.28
CA ILE A 407 -12.75 3.66 -14.58
C ILE A 407 -12.46 2.41 -15.43
N GLU A 408 -12.81 2.42 -16.72
CA GLU A 408 -12.62 1.27 -17.62
C GLU A 408 -11.13 0.97 -17.83
N GLU A 409 -10.31 2.02 -17.98
CA GLU A 409 -8.87 1.88 -18.11
C GLU A 409 -8.25 1.31 -16.83
N ALA A 410 -8.68 1.80 -15.66
CA ALA A 410 -8.24 1.31 -14.36
C ALA A 410 -8.60 -0.18 -14.17
N THR A 411 -9.86 -0.58 -14.47
CA THR A 411 -10.29 -1.98 -14.39
C THR A 411 -9.41 -2.89 -15.24
N ARG A 412 -9.13 -2.51 -16.49
CA ARG A 412 -8.28 -3.29 -17.39
C ARG A 412 -6.86 -3.47 -16.83
N LEU A 413 -6.29 -2.42 -16.24
CA LEU A 413 -4.95 -2.46 -15.64
C LEU A 413 -4.91 -3.35 -14.39
N TYR A 414 -5.91 -3.29 -13.52
CA TYR A 414 -6.00 -4.21 -12.37
C TYR A 414 -6.12 -5.67 -12.81
N LEU A 415 -6.96 -5.96 -13.81
CA LEU A 415 -7.10 -7.32 -14.33
C LEU A 415 -5.78 -7.84 -14.91
N LYS A 416 -5.05 -7.02 -15.67
CA LYS A 416 -3.70 -7.38 -16.13
C LYS A 416 -2.72 -7.64 -14.99
N ALA A 417 -2.75 -6.82 -13.94
CA ALA A 417 -1.91 -7.05 -12.76
C ALA A 417 -2.20 -8.42 -12.13
N LEU A 418 -3.48 -8.81 -12.05
CA LEU A 418 -3.93 -10.10 -11.52
C LEU A 418 -3.69 -11.29 -12.47
N GLU A 419 -3.69 -11.08 -13.78
CA GLU A 419 -3.26 -12.09 -14.77
C GLU A 419 -1.78 -12.44 -14.61
N ILE A 420 -0.95 -11.44 -14.33
CA ILE A 420 0.49 -11.60 -14.12
C ILE A 420 0.76 -12.19 -12.73
N TYR A 421 0.14 -11.63 -11.70
CA TYR A 421 0.33 -12.03 -10.30
C TYR A 421 -1.03 -12.23 -9.61
N PRO A 422 -1.58 -13.45 -9.64
CA PRO A 422 -2.88 -13.75 -9.04
C PRO A 422 -2.92 -13.55 -7.51
N GLU A 423 -1.79 -13.68 -6.82
CA GLU A 423 -1.71 -13.49 -5.36
C GLU A 423 -1.43 -12.03 -4.95
N PHE A 424 -1.95 -11.07 -5.73
CA PHE A 424 -1.81 -9.65 -5.45
C PHE A 424 -2.98 -9.09 -4.63
N ALA A 425 -2.89 -9.18 -3.30
CA ALA A 425 -3.98 -8.74 -2.41
C ALA A 425 -4.42 -7.28 -2.63
N ALA A 426 -3.48 -6.36 -2.85
CA ALA A 426 -3.79 -4.95 -3.09
C ALA A 426 -4.57 -4.73 -4.40
N ALA A 427 -4.23 -5.44 -5.48
CA ALA A 427 -4.96 -5.35 -6.74
C ALA A 427 -6.38 -5.91 -6.64
N HIS A 428 -6.58 -7.02 -5.91
CA HIS A 428 -7.91 -7.54 -5.58
C HIS A 428 -8.76 -6.51 -4.82
N SER A 429 -8.21 -5.90 -3.76
CA SER A 429 -8.91 -4.88 -2.97
C SER A 429 -9.25 -3.62 -3.78
N ASN A 430 -8.32 -3.15 -4.62
CA ASN A 430 -8.54 -1.98 -5.48
C ASN A 430 -9.59 -2.23 -6.58
N LEU A 431 -9.58 -3.43 -7.19
CA LEU A 431 -10.60 -3.84 -8.16
C LEU A 431 -11.97 -3.97 -7.50
N ALA A 432 -12.04 -4.56 -6.30
CA ALA A 432 -13.26 -4.66 -5.52
C ALA A 432 -13.89 -3.29 -5.24
N SER A 433 -13.07 -2.28 -4.90
CA SER A 433 -13.54 -0.91 -4.70
C SER A 433 -14.17 -0.30 -5.97
N ILE A 434 -13.61 -0.58 -7.15
CA ILE A 434 -14.23 -0.16 -8.42
C ILE A 434 -15.54 -0.91 -8.68
N LEU A 435 -15.57 -2.22 -8.45
CA LEU A 435 -16.77 -3.03 -8.64
C LEU A 435 -17.91 -2.57 -7.71
N GLN A 436 -17.58 -2.19 -6.47
CA GLN A 436 -18.50 -1.57 -5.53
C GLN A 436 -19.07 -0.25 -6.10
N GLN A 437 -18.22 0.64 -6.62
CA GLN A 437 -18.66 1.89 -7.26
C GLN A 437 -19.57 1.65 -8.47
N GLN A 438 -19.34 0.56 -9.21
CA GLN A 438 -20.20 0.12 -10.34
C GLN A 438 -21.51 -0.56 -9.89
N GLY A 439 -21.74 -0.72 -8.59
CA GLY A 439 -22.91 -1.42 -8.05
C GLY A 439 -22.84 -2.95 -8.15
N LYS A 440 -21.72 -3.52 -8.58
CA LYS A 440 -21.47 -4.98 -8.64
C LYS A 440 -21.02 -5.49 -7.27
N LEU A 441 -21.90 -5.32 -6.27
CA LEU A 441 -21.57 -5.54 -4.87
C LEU A 441 -21.10 -6.97 -4.59
N GLN A 442 -21.74 -7.98 -5.19
CA GLN A 442 -21.36 -9.39 -4.98
C GLN A 442 -19.96 -9.71 -5.54
N ASP A 443 -19.61 -9.17 -6.70
CA ASP A 443 -18.28 -9.34 -7.29
C ASP A 443 -17.22 -8.64 -6.43
N ALA A 444 -17.53 -7.45 -5.92
CA ALA A 444 -16.67 -6.73 -4.98
C ALA A 444 -16.38 -7.56 -3.72
N ILE A 445 -17.41 -8.17 -3.11
CA ILE A 445 -17.23 -9.06 -1.95
C ILE A 445 -16.31 -10.24 -2.29
N ASN A 446 -16.44 -10.86 -3.46
CA ASN A 446 -15.60 -11.98 -3.86
C ASN A 446 -14.12 -11.56 -3.98
N HIS A 447 -13.84 -10.40 -4.58
CA HIS A 447 -12.47 -9.88 -4.66
C HIS A 447 -11.91 -9.46 -3.29
N TYR A 448 -12.71 -8.87 -2.39
CA TYR A 448 -12.26 -8.60 -1.02
C TYR A 448 -11.93 -9.89 -0.26
N LYS A 449 -12.74 -10.95 -0.44
CA LYS A 449 -12.45 -12.26 0.16
C LYS A 449 -11.13 -12.85 -0.33
N GLU A 450 -10.81 -12.72 -1.62
CA GLU A 450 -9.51 -13.15 -2.14
C GLU A 450 -8.36 -12.30 -1.56
N ALA A 451 -8.52 -10.97 -1.49
CA ALA A 451 -7.52 -10.11 -0.85
C ALA A 451 -7.24 -10.52 0.61
N ILE A 452 -8.29 -10.87 1.36
CA ILE A 452 -8.21 -11.33 2.75
C ILE A 452 -7.63 -12.76 2.84
N ARG A 453 -7.94 -13.64 1.88
CA ARG A 453 -7.36 -14.99 1.81
C ARG A 453 -5.85 -14.92 1.64
N ILE A 454 -5.39 -14.05 0.76
CA ILE A 454 -3.96 -13.82 0.47
C ILE A 454 -3.28 -13.11 1.66
N ALA A 455 -3.91 -12.07 2.20
CA ALA A 455 -3.38 -11.27 3.29
C ALA A 455 -4.41 -11.16 4.44
N PRO A 456 -4.44 -12.12 5.39
CA PRO A 456 -5.40 -12.13 6.50
C PRO A 456 -5.28 -10.95 7.49
N THR A 457 -4.20 -10.18 7.40
CA THR A 457 -3.93 -8.97 8.19
C THR A 457 -4.18 -7.68 7.41
N PHE A 458 -4.89 -7.74 6.27
CA PHE A 458 -5.18 -6.56 5.45
C PHE A 458 -6.40 -5.79 5.98
N ALA A 459 -6.18 -4.89 6.94
CA ALA A 459 -7.24 -4.16 7.63
C ALA A 459 -8.15 -3.35 6.68
N ASP A 460 -7.59 -2.68 5.66
CA ASP A 460 -8.36 -1.91 4.68
C ASP A 460 -9.35 -2.77 3.89
N ALA A 461 -8.96 -4.00 3.51
CA ALA A 461 -9.85 -4.91 2.79
C ALA A 461 -11.05 -5.32 3.66
N TYR A 462 -10.85 -5.56 4.96
CA TYR A 462 -11.96 -5.80 5.89
C TYR A 462 -12.88 -4.58 6.01
N SER A 463 -12.32 -3.37 6.19
CA SER A 463 -13.13 -2.15 6.31
C SER A 463 -13.95 -1.89 5.04
N ASN A 464 -13.35 -2.02 3.86
CA ASN A 464 -14.04 -1.79 2.59
C ASN A 464 -15.07 -2.88 2.26
N MET A 465 -14.79 -4.14 2.61
CA MET A 465 -15.78 -5.22 2.56
C MET A 465 -16.96 -4.93 3.48
N GLY A 466 -16.70 -4.42 4.70
CA GLY A 466 -17.73 -3.99 5.64
C GLY A 466 -18.63 -2.89 5.07
N ASN A 467 -18.07 -1.91 4.39
CA ASN A 467 -18.84 -0.86 3.68
C ASN A 467 -19.76 -1.48 2.62
N THR A 468 -19.24 -2.42 1.83
CA THR A 468 -20.00 -3.12 0.78
C THR A 468 -21.14 -3.96 1.39
N LEU A 469 -20.89 -4.67 2.49
CA LEU A 469 -21.92 -5.43 3.22
C LEU A 469 -22.99 -4.52 3.82
N LYS A 470 -22.59 -3.36 4.36
CA LYS A 470 -23.52 -2.34 4.85
C LYS A 470 -24.44 -1.84 3.72
N GLU A 471 -23.90 -1.59 2.53
CA GLU A 471 -24.68 -1.20 1.35
C GLU A 471 -25.66 -2.31 0.89
N MET A 472 -25.28 -3.59 1.05
CA MET A 472 -26.18 -4.72 0.82
C MET A 472 -27.23 -4.94 1.92
N GLY A 473 -27.16 -4.19 3.02
CA GLY A 473 -28.03 -4.35 4.19
C GLY A 473 -27.61 -5.45 5.16
N ASP A 474 -26.46 -6.12 4.93
CA ASP A 474 -25.89 -7.09 5.87
C ASP A 474 -25.11 -6.37 6.98
N ILE A 475 -25.87 -5.84 7.94
CA ILE A 475 -25.33 -5.11 9.09
C ILE A 475 -24.49 -6.02 9.99
N GLY A 476 -24.86 -7.30 10.12
CA GLY A 476 -24.15 -8.27 10.95
C GLY A 476 -22.76 -8.56 10.39
N GLY A 477 -22.67 -8.83 9.09
CA GLY A 477 -21.41 -9.02 8.38
C GLY A 477 -20.53 -7.77 8.40
N ALA A 478 -21.12 -6.58 8.20
CA ALA A 478 -20.39 -5.31 8.25
C ALA A 478 -19.73 -5.07 9.63
N LEU A 479 -20.47 -5.32 10.73
CA LEU A 479 -19.96 -5.16 12.09
C LEU A 479 -18.77 -6.09 12.39
N GLN A 480 -18.85 -7.35 11.95
CA GLN A 480 -17.75 -8.30 12.07
C GLN A 480 -16.50 -7.82 11.33
N CYS A 481 -16.69 -7.31 10.11
CA CYS A 481 -15.60 -6.78 9.29
C CYS A 481 -14.89 -5.59 9.94
N TYR A 482 -15.65 -4.59 10.41
CA TYR A 482 -15.06 -3.43 11.08
C TYR A 482 -14.35 -3.80 12.38
N THR A 483 -14.95 -4.70 13.17
CA THR A 483 -14.32 -5.18 14.40
C THR A 483 -13.02 -5.91 14.10
N ARG A 484 -12.98 -6.72 13.03
CA ARG A 484 -11.76 -7.40 12.62
C ARG A 484 -10.69 -6.42 12.12
N ALA A 485 -11.07 -5.41 11.35
CA ALA A 485 -10.16 -4.34 10.92
C ALA A 485 -9.52 -3.62 12.11
N ILE A 486 -10.30 -3.32 13.16
CA ILE A 486 -9.82 -2.70 14.41
C ILE A 486 -8.92 -3.65 15.22
N GLN A 487 -9.23 -4.94 15.26
CA GLN A 487 -8.36 -5.93 15.93
C GLN A 487 -6.99 -6.04 15.28
N ILE A 488 -6.94 -5.97 13.94
CA ILE A 488 -5.71 -6.01 13.16
C ILE A 488 -4.93 -4.69 13.30
N ASN A 489 -5.63 -3.57 13.18
CA ASN A 489 -5.07 -2.23 13.33
C ASN A 489 -5.91 -1.38 14.29
N PRO A 490 -5.56 -1.36 15.60
CA PRO A 490 -6.29 -0.56 16.59
C PRO A 490 -6.30 0.95 16.30
N GLY A 491 -5.31 1.44 15.54
CA GLY A 491 -5.18 2.84 15.13
C GLY A 491 -6.00 3.21 13.88
N PHE A 492 -6.81 2.31 13.34
CA PHE A 492 -7.56 2.55 12.11
C PHE A 492 -8.80 3.44 12.32
N ALA A 493 -8.61 4.75 12.27
CA ALA A 493 -9.66 5.75 12.55
C ALA A 493 -10.92 5.57 11.69
N ASP A 494 -10.78 5.28 10.39
CA ASP A 494 -11.92 5.10 9.48
C ASP A 494 -12.77 3.87 9.87
N ALA A 495 -12.15 2.77 10.32
CA ALA A 495 -12.88 1.59 10.80
C ALA A 495 -13.67 1.89 12.09
N HIS A 496 -13.11 2.68 13.02
CA HIS A 496 -13.85 3.16 14.20
C HIS A 496 -15.03 4.05 13.82
N SER A 497 -14.87 4.95 12.83
CA SER A 497 -15.95 5.81 12.32
C SER A 497 -17.07 4.99 11.65
N ASN A 498 -16.70 3.99 10.85
CA ASN A 498 -17.67 3.12 10.18
C ASN A 498 -18.46 2.25 11.18
N LEU A 499 -17.77 1.72 12.19
CA LEU A 499 -18.41 1.00 13.31
C LEU A 499 -19.36 1.92 14.09
N ALA A 500 -18.93 3.15 14.37
CA ALA A 500 -19.76 4.16 15.03
C ALA A 500 -21.02 4.49 14.22
N SER A 501 -20.91 4.54 12.88
CA SER A 501 -22.07 4.74 12.02
C SER A 501 -23.07 3.59 12.13
N ILE A 502 -22.62 2.33 12.22
CA ILE A 502 -23.53 1.20 12.44
C ILE A 502 -24.22 1.33 13.81
N HIS A 503 -23.46 1.59 14.88
CA HIS A 503 -24.06 1.77 16.21
C HIS A 503 -25.10 2.89 16.23
N LYS A 504 -24.81 4.02 15.58
CA LYS A 504 -25.76 5.13 15.41
C LYS A 504 -27.02 4.67 14.68
N ASP A 505 -26.87 3.99 13.54
CA ASP A 505 -28.00 3.55 12.70
C ASP A 505 -28.85 2.46 13.38
N SER A 506 -28.27 1.71 14.32
CA SER A 506 -28.92 0.73 15.20
C SER A 506 -29.52 1.33 16.49
N GLY A 507 -29.32 2.62 16.77
CA GLY A 507 -29.82 3.29 17.98
C GLY A 507 -28.94 3.16 19.22
N ASN A 508 -27.78 2.52 19.11
CA ASN A 508 -26.77 2.38 20.17
C ASN A 508 -25.91 3.66 20.23
N ILE A 509 -26.54 4.78 20.59
CA ILE A 509 -25.92 6.11 20.55
C ILE A 509 -24.70 6.25 21.47
N PRO A 510 -24.68 5.71 22.71
CA PRO A 510 -23.49 5.77 23.57
C PRO A 510 -22.24 5.13 22.93
N GLU A 511 -22.40 3.94 22.35
CA GLU A 511 -21.33 3.21 21.66
C GLU A 511 -20.85 3.95 20.41
N ALA A 512 -21.77 4.58 19.68
CA ALA A 512 -21.45 5.44 18.55
C ALA A 512 -20.61 6.65 18.99
N ILE A 513 -20.98 7.34 20.08
CA ILE A 513 -20.24 8.47 20.63
C ILE A 513 -18.81 8.05 21.02
N GLN A 514 -18.66 6.92 21.72
CA GLN A 514 -17.35 6.40 22.11
C GLN A 514 -16.47 6.09 20.89
N SER A 515 -17.05 5.45 19.88
CA SER A 515 -16.33 5.03 18.67
C SER A 515 -15.92 6.25 17.81
N TYR A 516 -16.81 7.23 17.58
CA TYR A 516 -16.45 8.48 16.91
C TYR A 516 -15.41 9.28 17.70
N SER A 517 -15.51 9.32 19.03
CA SER A 517 -14.51 9.98 19.87
C SER A 517 -13.14 9.31 19.75
N THR A 518 -13.10 7.99 19.61
CA THR A 518 -11.86 7.24 19.37
C THR A 518 -11.29 7.55 17.99
N ALA A 519 -12.13 7.55 16.95
CA ALA A 519 -11.73 7.94 15.60
C ALA A 519 -11.11 9.36 15.57
N LEU A 520 -11.69 10.33 16.27
CA LEU A 520 -11.19 11.70 16.35
C LEU A 520 -9.92 11.85 17.21
N LYS A 521 -9.70 10.98 18.21
CA LYS A 521 -8.43 10.92 18.95
C LYS A 521 -7.30 10.40 18.06
N LEU A 522 -7.58 9.42 17.21
CA LEU A 522 -6.62 8.84 16.27
C LEU A 522 -6.36 9.78 15.09
N LYS A 523 -7.41 10.45 14.59
CA LYS A 523 -7.36 11.39 13.46
C LYS A 523 -8.16 12.66 13.80
N PRO A 524 -7.51 13.72 14.33
CA PRO A 524 -8.19 14.96 14.72
C PRO A 524 -8.84 15.72 13.57
N ASP A 525 -8.24 15.67 12.38
CA ASP A 525 -8.81 16.21 11.14
C ASP A 525 -9.65 15.12 10.43
N PHE A 526 -10.85 14.90 10.96
CA PHE A 526 -11.80 13.93 10.40
C PHE A 526 -13.22 14.51 10.36
N PRO A 527 -13.54 15.32 9.32
CA PRO A 527 -14.84 15.98 9.16
C PRO A 527 -16.06 15.08 9.35
N ASP A 528 -16.08 13.91 8.71
CA ASP A 528 -17.22 12.98 8.77
C ASP A 528 -17.47 12.45 10.19
N ALA A 529 -16.41 12.05 10.89
CA ALA A 529 -16.52 11.60 12.27
C ALA A 529 -16.96 12.74 13.19
N PHE A 530 -16.47 13.96 12.97
CA PHE A 530 -16.85 15.14 13.77
C PHE A 530 -18.33 15.52 13.59
N CYS A 531 -18.80 15.63 12.34
CA CYS A 531 -20.20 15.95 12.05
C CYS A 531 -21.16 14.88 12.58
N ASN A 532 -20.80 13.59 12.44
CA ASN A 532 -21.61 12.50 12.98
C ASN A 532 -21.60 12.45 14.51
N LEU A 533 -20.45 12.71 15.16
CA LEU A 533 -20.41 12.87 16.62
C LEU A 533 -21.29 14.02 17.08
N ALA A 534 -21.23 15.17 16.40
CA ALA A 534 -22.05 16.33 16.72
C ALA A 534 -23.55 16.04 16.60
N HIS A 535 -23.94 15.19 15.66
CA HIS A 535 -25.31 14.69 15.55
C HIS A 535 -25.67 13.75 16.71
N CYS A 536 -24.81 12.78 17.05
CA CYS A 536 -25.05 11.88 18.19
C CYS A 536 -25.20 12.63 19.52
N LEU A 537 -24.38 13.66 19.75
CA LEU A 537 -24.47 14.51 20.95
C LEU A 537 -25.81 15.27 21.01
N GLN A 538 -26.36 15.71 19.88
CA GLN A 538 -27.69 16.32 19.84
C GLN A 538 -28.80 15.32 20.14
N ILE A 539 -28.67 14.06 19.69
CA ILE A 539 -29.65 13.00 20.00
C ILE A 539 -29.77 12.78 21.51
N ILE A 540 -28.65 12.83 22.24
CA ILE A 540 -28.64 12.68 23.71
C ILE A 540 -28.83 14.01 24.46
N CYS A 541 -29.15 15.10 23.77
CA CYS A 541 -29.30 16.44 24.34
C CYS A 541 -28.06 16.94 25.10
N ASP A 542 -26.86 16.61 24.63
CA ASP A 542 -25.62 17.19 25.15
C ASP A 542 -25.34 18.55 24.50
N TRP A 543 -25.64 19.60 25.27
CA TRP A 543 -25.49 21.00 24.87
C TRP A 543 -24.21 21.68 25.41
N THR A 544 -23.35 20.95 26.13
CA THR A 544 -22.24 21.53 26.94
C THR A 544 -21.26 22.41 26.16
N ASP A 545 -21.01 22.07 24.89
CA ASP A 545 -20.11 22.81 23.98
C ASP A 545 -20.79 23.12 22.62
N TYR A 546 -22.10 23.37 22.65
CA TYR A 546 -22.90 23.50 21.43
C TYR A 546 -22.38 24.60 20.48
N GLU A 547 -22.13 25.80 21.00
CA GLU A 547 -21.75 26.96 20.16
C GLU A 547 -20.42 26.79 19.44
N ASN A 548 -19.38 26.28 20.12
CA ASN A 548 -18.09 26.01 19.48
C ASN A 548 -18.21 24.88 18.46
N ARG A 549 -18.93 23.81 18.83
CA ARG A 549 -19.16 22.66 17.96
C ARG A 549 -19.91 23.05 16.68
N MET A 550 -20.94 23.88 16.77
CA MET A 550 -21.67 24.38 15.61
C MET A 550 -20.80 25.31 14.76
N ARG A 551 -20.03 26.23 15.36
CA ARG A 551 -19.07 27.06 14.60
C ARG A 551 -18.08 26.22 13.81
N LYS A 552 -17.50 25.19 14.43
CA LYS A 552 -16.57 24.28 13.75
C LYS A 552 -17.27 23.47 12.66
N LEU A 553 -18.48 22.99 12.90
CA LEU A 553 -19.26 22.25 11.90
C LEU A 553 -19.57 23.12 10.67
N VAL A 554 -20.00 24.38 10.88
CA VAL A 554 -20.26 25.32 9.78
C VAL A 554 -18.98 25.57 8.97
N ALA A 555 -17.85 25.84 9.64
CA ALA A 555 -16.57 26.04 8.97
C ALA A 555 -16.15 24.82 8.12
N ILE A 556 -16.32 23.60 8.64
CA ILE A 556 -16.07 22.36 7.89
C ILE A 556 -16.92 22.30 6.61
N VAL A 557 -18.22 22.59 6.72
CA VAL A 557 -19.15 22.54 5.58
C VAL A 557 -18.80 23.60 4.55
N GLU A 558 -18.50 24.84 4.98
CA GLU A 558 -18.11 25.94 4.10
C GLU A 558 -16.84 25.58 3.32
N GLU A 559 -15.80 25.09 4.00
CA GLU A 559 -14.55 24.65 3.37
C GLU A 559 -14.79 23.52 2.35
N GLN A 560 -15.62 22.54 2.68
CA GLN A 560 -15.94 21.43 1.79
C GLN A 560 -16.68 21.91 0.54
N LEU A 561 -17.65 22.82 0.70
CA LEU A 561 -18.39 23.40 -0.42
C LEU A 561 -17.49 24.24 -1.33
N GLU A 562 -16.59 25.07 -0.76
CA GLU A 562 -15.60 25.85 -1.51
C GLU A 562 -14.67 24.96 -2.33
N LYS A 563 -14.19 23.88 -1.72
CA LYS A 563 -13.35 22.86 -2.38
C LYS A 563 -14.15 21.93 -3.31
N LYS A 564 -15.45 22.20 -3.52
CA LYS A 564 -16.38 21.41 -4.34
C LYS A 564 -16.50 19.94 -3.91
N ARG A 565 -16.13 19.60 -2.68
CA ARG A 565 -16.24 18.25 -2.10
C ARG A 565 -17.68 17.96 -1.67
N LEU A 566 -18.00 16.68 -1.52
CA LEU A 566 -19.26 16.26 -0.89
C LEU A 566 -19.22 16.66 0.60
N PRO A 567 -20.21 17.40 1.11
CA PRO A 567 -20.22 17.79 2.52
C PRO A 567 -20.43 16.60 3.46
N SER A 568 -19.77 16.64 4.62
CA SER A 568 -19.95 15.64 5.70
C SER A 568 -21.33 15.70 6.36
N VAL A 569 -22.08 16.78 6.11
CA VAL A 569 -23.44 17.00 6.61
C VAL A 569 -24.43 16.59 5.54
N HIS A 570 -25.26 15.59 5.83
CA HIS A 570 -26.36 15.17 4.97
C HIS A 570 -27.45 16.26 4.87
N PRO A 571 -28.18 16.40 3.73
CA PRO A 571 -29.23 17.41 3.58
C PRO A 571 -30.28 17.40 4.70
N HIS A 572 -30.63 16.21 5.22
CA HIS A 572 -31.54 16.09 6.36
C HIS A 572 -30.97 16.69 7.65
N HIS A 573 -29.70 16.46 7.95
CA HIS A 573 -29.06 17.00 9.16
C HIS A 573 -28.82 18.52 9.03
N SER A 574 -28.66 19.04 7.82
CA SER A 574 -28.44 20.48 7.58
C SER A 574 -29.57 21.38 8.10
N MET A 575 -30.78 20.83 8.29
CA MET A 575 -31.92 21.54 8.86
C MET A 575 -31.78 21.77 10.37
N LEU A 576 -30.97 20.96 11.05
CA LEU A 576 -30.73 21.03 12.49
C LEU A 576 -29.60 22.01 12.84
N TYR A 577 -28.86 22.50 11.84
CA TYR A 577 -27.65 23.29 12.04
C TYR A 577 -27.85 24.75 11.61
N PRO A 578 -27.09 25.70 12.19
CA PRO A 578 -27.18 27.12 11.88
C PRO A 578 -26.53 27.48 10.53
N LEU A 579 -26.99 26.81 9.46
CA LEU A 579 -26.56 27.02 8.09
C LEU A 579 -27.47 28.02 7.37
N THR A 580 -26.94 28.73 6.37
CA THR A 580 -27.74 29.61 5.50
C THR A 580 -28.61 28.80 4.54
N HIS A 581 -29.66 29.40 3.96
CA HIS A 581 -30.44 28.74 2.91
C HIS A 581 -29.58 28.35 1.71
N ALA A 582 -28.65 29.22 1.30
CA ALA A 582 -27.71 28.93 0.23
C ALA A 582 -26.82 27.71 0.53
N ALA A 583 -26.30 27.58 1.76
CA ALA A 583 -25.52 26.42 2.16
C ALA A 583 -26.35 25.12 2.14
N ARG A 584 -27.60 25.16 2.65
CA ARG A 584 -28.50 24.00 2.60
C ARG A 584 -28.80 23.55 1.17
N MET A 585 -29.06 24.51 0.27
CA MET A 585 -29.24 24.22 -1.15
C MET A 585 -27.97 23.62 -1.78
N ALA A 586 -26.80 24.16 -1.47
CA ALA A 586 -25.53 23.68 -2.01
C ALA A 586 -25.22 22.24 -1.52
N ILE A 587 -25.51 21.94 -0.26
CA ILE A 587 -25.43 20.57 0.28
C ILE A 587 -26.37 19.65 -0.50
N ALA A 588 -27.66 20.00 -0.62
CA ALA A 588 -28.64 19.20 -1.35
C ALA A 588 -28.22 18.98 -2.82
N ALA A 589 -27.75 20.03 -3.49
CA ALA A 589 -27.27 19.96 -4.88
C ALA A 589 -26.06 19.04 -5.05
N LYS A 590 -25.13 19.03 -4.09
CA LYS A 590 -23.98 18.11 -4.10
C LYS A 590 -24.40 16.64 -3.95
N HIS A 591 -25.38 16.36 -3.09
CA HIS A 591 -25.94 15.02 -2.96
C HIS A 591 -26.75 14.59 -4.20
N ALA A 592 -27.48 15.51 -4.83
CA ALA A 592 -28.18 15.25 -6.09
C ALA A 592 -27.21 14.96 -7.24
N GLN A 593 -26.10 15.72 -7.31
CA GLN A 593 -25.04 15.50 -8.29
C GLN A 593 -24.39 14.12 -8.13
N LEU A 594 -24.14 13.69 -6.88
CA LEU A 594 -23.65 12.33 -6.62
C LEU A 594 -24.62 11.25 -7.12
N CYS A 595 -25.94 11.46 -7.00
CA CYS A 595 -26.93 10.53 -7.55
C CYS A 595 -26.84 10.46 -9.08
N LEU A 596 -26.65 11.60 -9.76
CA LEU A 596 -26.47 11.65 -11.21
C LEU A 596 -25.19 10.93 -11.65
N GLU A 597 -24.09 11.14 -10.95
CA GLU A 597 -22.80 10.48 -11.22
C GLU A 597 -22.93 8.95 -11.11
N LYS A 598 -23.60 8.45 -10.06
CA LYS A 598 -23.87 7.02 -9.91
C LYS A 598 -24.71 6.44 -11.05
N VAL A 599 -25.69 7.21 -11.53
CA VAL A 599 -26.59 6.75 -12.60
C VAL A 599 -25.94 6.81 -13.99
N GLN A 600 -25.03 7.75 -14.23
CA GLN A 600 -24.30 7.85 -15.51
C GLN A 600 -23.51 6.58 -15.84
N ILE A 601 -23.04 5.85 -14.83
CA ILE A 601 -22.30 4.58 -14.97
C ILE A 601 -23.09 3.53 -15.77
N PHE A 602 -24.43 3.58 -15.74
CA PHE A 602 -25.27 2.63 -16.48
C PHE A 602 -25.30 2.88 -18.00
N HIS A 603 -24.74 3.99 -18.51
CA HIS A 603 -24.68 4.31 -19.94
C HIS A 603 -26.02 4.16 -20.69
N ARG A 604 -27.11 4.57 -20.04
CA ARG A 604 -28.47 4.30 -20.51
C ARG A 604 -29.04 5.48 -21.32
N ALA A 605 -29.80 5.16 -22.38
CA ALA A 605 -30.63 6.15 -23.06
C ALA A 605 -31.74 6.68 -22.12
N PRO A 606 -32.07 7.98 -22.17
CA PRO A 606 -33.20 8.54 -21.44
C PRO A 606 -34.53 7.85 -21.80
N TYR A 607 -35.43 7.74 -20.83
CA TYR A 607 -36.78 7.23 -21.07
C TYR A 607 -37.56 8.13 -22.04
N SER A 608 -38.37 7.51 -22.89
CA SER A 608 -39.27 8.22 -23.81
C SER A 608 -40.67 8.23 -23.26
N PHE A 609 -41.31 9.40 -23.25
CA PHE A 609 -42.66 9.56 -22.75
C PHE A 609 -43.65 9.82 -23.89
N PRO A 610 -44.86 9.23 -23.84
CA PRO A 610 -45.89 9.54 -24.82
C PRO A 610 -46.32 11.01 -24.73
N ASP A 611 -46.71 11.61 -25.87
CA ASP A 611 -47.11 13.02 -25.95
C ASP A 611 -48.28 13.34 -24.99
N ARG A 612 -48.28 14.56 -24.43
CA ARG A 612 -49.28 15.07 -23.47
C ARG A 612 -50.72 14.93 -23.97
N ALA A 613 -50.93 14.89 -25.29
CA ALA A 613 -52.24 14.67 -25.90
C ALA A 613 -52.79 13.24 -25.71
N SER A 614 -51.94 12.25 -25.46
CA SER A 614 -52.33 10.85 -25.20
C SER A 614 -53.08 10.68 -23.87
N VAL A 615 -52.69 11.45 -22.84
CA VAL A 615 -53.35 11.46 -21.51
C VAL A 615 -54.76 12.10 -21.58
N ARG A 616 -55.01 12.98 -22.55
CA ARG A 616 -56.29 13.71 -22.69
C ARG A 616 -57.42 12.91 -23.37
N LYS A 617 -57.13 11.76 -23.97
CA LYS A 617 -58.13 10.91 -24.65
C LYS A 617 -58.81 9.93 -23.68
N GLY A 618 -59.43 10.45 -22.61
CA GLY A 618 -60.22 9.65 -21.66
C GLY A 618 -59.44 8.64 -20.80
N HIS A 619 -58.11 8.76 -20.72
CA HIS A 619 -57.27 7.91 -19.87
C HIS A 619 -57.11 8.55 -18.48
N ARG A 620 -57.08 7.71 -17.44
CA ARG A 620 -56.90 8.13 -16.06
C ARG A 620 -55.48 8.65 -15.84
N LEU A 621 -55.33 9.66 -14.99
CA LEU A 621 -54.03 10.15 -14.56
C LEU A 621 -53.37 9.14 -13.62
N LYS A 622 -52.35 8.43 -14.11
CA LYS A 622 -51.52 7.55 -13.27
C LYS A 622 -50.55 8.33 -12.36
N ILE A 623 -50.70 8.16 -11.05
CA ILE A 623 -49.85 8.78 -10.01
C ILE A 623 -49.16 7.68 -9.21
N GLY A 624 -47.84 7.78 -9.06
CA GLY A 624 -47.03 6.84 -8.28
C GLY A 624 -46.48 7.48 -7.00
N TYR A 625 -46.75 6.90 -5.84
CA TYR A 625 -46.16 7.29 -4.55
C TYR A 625 -45.01 6.35 -4.20
N VAL A 626 -43.81 6.87 -3.98
CA VAL A 626 -42.64 6.06 -3.63
C VAL A 626 -42.19 6.38 -2.21
N SER A 627 -42.12 5.36 -1.36
CA SER A 627 -41.68 5.55 0.03
C SER A 627 -41.08 4.30 0.67
N SER A 628 -40.01 4.46 1.46
CA SER A 628 -39.57 3.47 2.45
C SER A 628 -40.46 3.39 3.69
N ASP A 629 -41.38 4.34 3.84
CA ASP A 629 -42.12 4.54 5.09
C ASP A 629 -43.52 3.92 5.06
N PHE A 630 -43.82 3.09 4.06
CA PHE A 630 -45.07 2.33 3.92
C PHE A 630 -45.18 1.17 4.94
N GLY A 631 -44.97 1.46 6.21
CA GLY A 631 -45.08 0.51 7.33
C GLY A 631 -45.55 1.22 8.59
N ASN A 632 -45.13 0.78 9.76
CA ASN A 632 -45.36 1.49 11.02
C ASN A 632 -44.42 2.69 11.15
N HIS A 633 -44.75 3.76 10.40
CA HIS A 633 -44.03 5.02 10.37
C HIS A 633 -45.01 6.20 10.40
N PRO A 634 -44.64 7.36 10.98
CA PRO A 634 -45.48 8.56 10.98
C PRO A 634 -46.07 8.92 9.61
N THR A 635 -45.29 8.79 8.53
CA THR A 635 -45.78 8.98 7.15
C THR A 635 -47.03 8.14 6.89
N SER A 636 -46.96 6.82 7.10
CA SER A 636 -48.11 5.92 6.90
C SER A 636 -49.26 6.20 7.86
N HIS A 637 -48.98 6.57 9.11
CA HIS A 637 -50.05 6.92 10.06
C HIS A 637 -50.90 8.06 9.51
N LEU A 638 -50.26 9.02 8.86
CA LEU A 638 -50.89 10.20 8.26
C LEU A 638 -51.52 9.92 6.90
N MET A 639 -50.95 9.03 6.09
CA MET A 639 -51.32 8.90 4.68
C MET A 639 -52.05 7.61 4.29
N GLN A 640 -52.22 6.64 5.20
CA GLN A 640 -52.69 5.28 4.88
C GLN A 640 -54.00 5.19 4.08
N SER A 641 -54.93 6.14 4.19
CA SER A 641 -56.14 6.16 3.33
C SER A 641 -56.02 7.06 2.10
N ILE A 642 -55.03 7.94 2.02
CA ILE A 642 -54.91 8.93 0.93
C ILE A 642 -54.91 8.26 -0.45
N PRO A 643 -54.20 7.13 -0.69
CA PRO A 643 -54.29 6.44 -1.98
C PRO A 643 -55.72 6.08 -2.41
N GLY A 644 -56.58 5.70 -1.47
CA GLY A 644 -57.97 5.34 -1.72
C GLY A 644 -58.94 6.52 -1.83
N MET A 645 -58.52 7.72 -1.40
CA MET A 645 -59.36 8.94 -1.44
C MET A 645 -59.37 9.64 -2.80
N HIS A 646 -58.50 9.24 -3.73
CA HIS A 646 -58.51 9.75 -5.10
C HIS A 646 -59.79 9.37 -5.83
N ASN A 647 -60.30 10.25 -6.70
CA ASN A 647 -61.41 9.91 -7.59
C ASN A 647 -60.94 8.89 -8.64
N ARG A 648 -61.30 7.62 -8.42
CA ARG A 648 -60.91 6.48 -9.26
C ARG A 648 -61.37 6.59 -10.71
N GLU A 649 -62.38 7.40 -11.02
CA GLU A 649 -62.77 7.63 -12.43
C GLU A 649 -61.75 8.48 -13.19
N SER A 650 -60.92 9.25 -12.47
CA SER A 650 -60.01 10.25 -13.04
C SER A 650 -58.54 9.99 -12.75
N VAL A 651 -58.21 9.30 -11.65
CA VAL A 651 -56.85 9.05 -11.17
C VAL A 651 -56.67 7.57 -10.89
N GLU A 652 -55.55 6.99 -11.33
CA GLU A 652 -55.13 5.63 -11.05
C GLU A 652 -53.88 5.67 -10.16
N VAL A 653 -53.93 5.02 -8.99
CA VAL A 653 -52.92 5.19 -7.94
C VAL A 653 -52.03 3.96 -7.79
N TYR A 654 -50.73 4.20 -7.84
CA TYR A 654 -49.67 3.23 -7.59
C TYR A 654 -48.91 3.61 -6.32
N CYS A 655 -48.60 2.62 -5.48
CA CYS A 655 -47.74 2.77 -4.32
C CYS A 655 -46.52 1.84 -4.46
N TYR A 656 -45.33 2.41 -4.42
CA TYR A 656 -44.05 1.71 -4.52
C TYR A 656 -43.33 1.73 -3.17
N ALA A 657 -43.26 0.58 -2.51
CA ALA A 657 -42.58 0.45 -1.24
C ALA A 657 -41.08 0.20 -1.42
N LEU A 658 -40.24 0.98 -0.73
CA LEU A 658 -38.78 0.75 -0.72
C LEU A 658 -38.33 -0.12 0.45
N SER A 659 -39.21 -0.40 1.40
CA SER A 659 -38.97 -1.24 2.58
C SER A 659 -39.74 -2.56 2.48
N VAL A 660 -39.19 -3.59 3.12
CA VAL A 660 -39.87 -4.89 3.27
C VAL A 660 -41.18 -4.75 4.06
N ASN A 661 -42.15 -5.60 3.76
CA ASN A 661 -43.41 -5.64 4.49
C ASN A 661 -43.14 -5.98 5.97
N ASP A 662 -43.54 -5.07 6.87
CA ASP A 662 -43.36 -5.20 8.32
C ASP A 662 -44.53 -5.93 9.03
N GLY A 663 -45.51 -6.40 8.27
CA GLY A 663 -46.68 -7.12 8.77
C GLY A 663 -47.69 -6.24 9.52
N THR A 664 -47.54 -4.92 9.47
CA THR A 664 -48.38 -4.00 10.25
C THR A 664 -49.70 -3.68 9.54
N ASN A 665 -50.70 -3.28 10.34
CA ASN A 665 -52.00 -2.85 9.80
C ASN A 665 -51.88 -1.64 8.86
N PHE A 666 -50.85 -0.79 9.06
CA PHE A 666 -50.59 0.37 8.20
C PHE A 666 -50.19 -0.06 6.78
N ARG A 667 -49.23 -0.99 6.67
CA ARG A 667 -48.82 -1.58 5.39
C ARG A 667 -49.99 -2.29 4.72
N GLN A 668 -50.75 -3.09 5.47
CA GLN A 668 -51.92 -3.79 4.92
C GLN A 668 -52.99 -2.82 4.42
N LYS A 669 -53.24 -1.72 5.14
CA LYS A 669 -54.22 -0.72 4.70
C LYS A 669 -53.76 0.00 3.43
N LEU A 670 -52.50 0.43 3.36
CA LEU A 670 -51.95 1.03 2.13
C LEU A 670 -52.08 0.09 0.92
N MET A 671 -51.79 -1.20 1.10
CA MET A 671 -51.98 -2.21 0.05
C MET A 671 -53.43 -2.33 -0.40
N ASN A 672 -54.40 -2.20 0.53
CA ASN A 672 -55.82 -2.31 0.21
C ASN A 672 -56.41 -1.02 -0.40
N GLU A 673 -55.90 0.15 0.01
CA GLU A 673 -56.41 1.47 -0.41
C GLU A 673 -55.83 1.91 -1.77
N SER A 674 -54.62 1.46 -2.10
CA SER A 674 -54.03 1.65 -3.44
C SER A 674 -54.62 0.67 -4.46
N GLU A 675 -54.72 1.09 -5.72
CA GLU A 675 -55.11 0.18 -6.80
C GLU A 675 -53.97 -0.76 -7.18
N HIS A 676 -52.74 -0.27 -7.11
CA HIS A 676 -51.55 -1.05 -7.36
C HIS A 676 -50.53 -0.82 -6.24
N PHE A 677 -50.10 -1.90 -5.61
CA PHE A 677 -49.03 -1.86 -4.61
C PHE A 677 -47.86 -2.72 -5.07
N VAL A 678 -46.69 -2.10 -5.21
CA VAL A 678 -45.47 -2.72 -5.73
C VAL A 678 -44.39 -2.67 -4.68
N ASP A 679 -43.85 -3.83 -4.30
CA ASP A 679 -42.74 -3.91 -3.35
C ASP A 679 -41.39 -3.84 -4.07
N LEU A 680 -40.81 -2.64 -4.17
CA LEU A 680 -39.50 -2.42 -4.78
C LEU A 680 -38.34 -2.82 -3.86
N SER A 681 -38.57 -3.18 -2.59
CA SER A 681 -37.52 -3.74 -1.73
C SER A 681 -37.00 -5.09 -2.26
N LEU A 682 -37.84 -5.80 -3.03
CA LEU A 682 -37.46 -7.03 -3.74
C LEU A 682 -36.68 -6.77 -5.04
N ILE A 683 -36.49 -5.50 -5.42
CA ILE A 683 -35.71 -5.08 -6.59
C ILE A 683 -34.59 -4.14 -6.11
N PRO A 684 -33.46 -4.70 -5.63
CA PRO A 684 -32.38 -3.90 -5.04
C PRO A 684 -31.71 -2.96 -6.05
N SER A 685 -31.64 -3.34 -7.33
CA SER A 685 -31.00 -2.49 -8.34
C SER A 685 -31.92 -1.33 -8.73
N ASN A 686 -31.37 -0.12 -8.68
CA ASN A 686 -32.13 1.11 -8.89
C ASN A 686 -32.61 1.24 -10.34
N ASP A 687 -31.85 0.74 -11.31
CA ASP A 687 -32.17 0.75 -12.74
C ASP A 687 -33.40 -0.10 -13.04
N LYS A 688 -33.45 -1.33 -12.51
CA LYS A 688 -34.62 -2.21 -12.66
C LYS A 688 -35.84 -1.68 -11.92
N ALA A 689 -35.64 -1.01 -10.79
CA ALA A 689 -36.73 -0.35 -10.07
C ALA A 689 -37.30 0.84 -10.88
N ALA A 690 -36.42 1.63 -11.53
CA ALA A 690 -36.84 2.69 -12.44
C ALA A 690 -37.57 2.13 -13.68
N ASP A 691 -37.10 1.02 -14.25
CA ASP A 691 -37.78 0.33 -15.34
C ASP A 691 -39.19 -0.09 -14.99
N ARG A 692 -39.34 -0.72 -13.83
CA ARG A 692 -40.65 -1.10 -13.36
C ARG A 692 -41.62 0.10 -13.29
N ILE A 693 -41.16 1.23 -12.72
CA ILE A 693 -41.97 2.44 -12.62
C ILE A 693 -42.30 3.02 -14.01
N HIS A 694 -41.34 2.99 -14.93
CA HIS A 694 -41.53 3.46 -16.30
C HIS A 694 -42.54 2.60 -17.07
N ASP A 695 -42.40 1.28 -16.99
CA ASP A 695 -43.27 0.30 -17.65
C ASP A 695 -44.72 0.37 -17.13
N ASP A 696 -44.91 0.71 -15.86
CA ASP A 696 -46.23 0.97 -15.26
C ASP A 696 -46.90 2.25 -15.84
N GLY A 697 -46.15 3.08 -16.58
CA GLY A 697 -46.64 4.24 -17.33
C GLY A 697 -47.00 5.43 -16.43
N ILE A 698 -46.26 5.63 -15.33
CA ILE A 698 -46.54 6.69 -14.35
C ILE A 698 -46.35 8.08 -14.97
N HIS A 699 -47.35 8.94 -14.83
CA HIS A 699 -47.30 10.32 -15.34
C HIS A 699 -46.70 11.28 -14.31
N ILE A 700 -47.05 11.10 -13.03
CA ILE A 700 -46.53 11.91 -11.92
C ILE A 700 -45.98 10.95 -10.86
N LEU A 701 -44.67 11.01 -10.64
CA LEU A 701 -43.99 10.22 -9.62
C LEU A 701 -43.67 11.08 -8.41
N ILE A 702 -44.13 10.66 -7.24
CA ILE A 702 -44.05 11.41 -5.99
C ILE A 702 -43.02 10.73 -5.08
N ASN A 703 -41.92 11.45 -4.81
CA ASN A 703 -40.91 11.07 -3.83
C ASN A 703 -41.38 11.48 -2.43
N MET A 704 -41.67 10.50 -1.58
CA MET A 704 -42.10 10.77 -0.21
C MET A 704 -40.99 10.73 0.84
N ASN A 705 -39.77 10.35 0.46
CA ASN A 705 -38.64 10.29 1.39
C ASN A 705 -37.73 11.52 1.33
N GLY A 706 -37.48 12.08 0.14
CA GLY A 706 -36.45 13.09 -0.06
C GLY A 706 -35.07 12.60 0.39
N TYR A 707 -34.50 13.21 1.44
CA TYR A 707 -33.20 12.83 2.01
C TYR A 707 -33.30 12.12 3.38
N THR A 708 -34.44 11.51 3.70
CA THR A 708 -34.58 10.69 4.91
C THR A 708 -34.07 9.26 4.71
N LYS A 709 -33.99 8.49 5.81
CA LYS A 709 -33.50 7.11 5.80
C LYS A 709 -34.35 6.24 4.87
N GLY A 710 -33.70 5.45 4.01
CA GLY A 710 -34.37 4.54 3.07
C GLY A 710 -34.70 5.15 1.70
N ALA A 711 -34.40 6.44 1.48
CA ALA A 711 -34.55 7.07 0.18
C ALA A 711 -33.66 6.40 -0.90
N ARG A 712 -34.21 6.24 -2.10
CA ARG A 712 -33.52 5.75 -3.31
C ARG A 712 -33.57 6.81 -4.41
N ASN A 713 -32.87 7.93 -4.20
CA ASN A 713 -32.93 9.09 -5.09
C ASN A 713 -32.33 8.83 -6.48
N GLU A 714 -31.48 7.81 -6.62
CA GLU A 714 -30.97 7.34 -7.90
C GLU A 714 -32.10 6.90 -8.85
N ILE A 715 -33.21 6.35 -8.33
CA ILE A 715 -34.40 6.02 -9.14
C ILE A 715 -34.93 7.28 -9.82
N PHE A 716 -35.05 8.38 -9.07
CA PHE A 716 -35.54 9.66 -9.58
C PHE A 716 -34.53 10.35 -10.51
N ALA A 717 -33.23 10.17 -10.26
CA ALA A 717 -32.19 10.69 -11.14
C ALA A 717 -32.25 10.09 -12.56
N MET A 718 -32.74 8.85 -12.69
CA MET A 718 -33.02 8.22 -14.00
C MET A 718 -34.28 8.75 -14.70
N ARG A 719 -35.10 9.52 -13.99
CA ARG A 719 -36.37 10.09 -14.47
C ARG A 719 -37.30 9.05 -15.14
N PRO A 720 -37.81 8.02 -14.43
CA PRO A 720 -38.75 7.05 -15.02
C PRO A 720 -40.15 7.60 -15.32
N ALA A 721 -40.47 8.81 -14.83
CA ALA A 721 -41.73 9.51 -15.11
C ALA A 721 -41.47 10.92 -15.69
N PRO A 722 -42.38 11.46 -16.51
CA PRO A 722 -42.18 12.76 -17.14
C PRO A 722 -42.23 13.91 -16.12
N ILE A 723 -43.04 13.78 -15.06
CA ILE A 723 -43.12 14.73 -13.95
C ILE A 723 -42.73 14.03 -12.66
N GLN A 724 -41.77 14.61 -11.92
CA GLN A 724 -41.35 14.13 -10.62
C GLN A 724 -41.51 15.20 -9.55
N VAL A 725 -42.02 14.80 -8.40
CA VAL A 725 -42.49 15.71 -7.36
C VAL A 725 -42.01 15.25 -6.00
N MET A 726 -41.54 16.17 -5.16
CA MET A 726 -41.34 15.89 -3.73
C MET A 726 -42.63 16.09 -2.96
N TRP A 727 -42.97 15.14 -2.09
CA TRP A 727 -44.01 15.37 -1.12
C TRP A 727 -43.93 14.52 0.16
N LEU A 728 -43.84 15.29 1.24
CA LEU A 728 -44.15 15.08 2.64
C LEU A 728 -43.01 14.68 3.57
N GLY A 729 -42.35 13.54 3.40
CA GLY A 729 -41.38 13.05 4.41
C GLY A 729 -40.12 13.91 4.57
N TYR A 730 -39.86 14.84 3.64
CA TYR A 730 -38.73 15.76 3.70
C TYR A 730 -39.17 17.18 3.33
N PRO A 731 -39.05 18.18 4.24
CA PRO A 731 -39.51 19.53 3.99
C PRO A 731 -38.46 20.42 3.29
N GLY A 732 -37.23 19.95 3.12
CA GLY A 732 -36.17 20.69 2.42
C GLY A 732 -36.21 20.50 0.90
N THR A 733 -35.38 21.26 0.20
CA THR A 733 -35.14 21.10 -1.24
C THR A 733 -34.33 19.84 -1.55
N SER A 734 -34.63 19.15 -2.66
CA SER A 734 -33.76 18.09 -3.19
C SER A 734 -32.43 18.64 -3.71
N GLY A 735 -32.37 19.92 -4.07
CA GLY A 735 -31.24 20.48 -4.82
C GLY A 735 -31.05 19.83 -6.20
N ALA A 736 -32.01 19.03 -6.66
CA ALA A 736 -31.84 18.14 -7.79
C ALA A 736 -32.46 18.69 -9.08
N PRO A 737 -31.75 18.70 -10.21
CA PRO A 737 -32.32 19.09 -11.50
C PRO A 737 -33.33 18.07 -12.05
N PHE A 738 -33.39 16.87 -11.46
CA PHE A 738 -34.32 15.81 -11.82
C PHE A 738 -35.64 15.87 -11.04
N MET A 739 -35.84 16.86 -10.17
CA MET A 739 -37.06 17.04 -9.39
C MET A 739 -37.76 18.31 -9.82
N ASP A 740 -38.98 18.20 -10.36
CA ASP A 740 -39.62 19.32 -11.06
C ASP A 740 -40.39 20.23 -10.09
N TYR A 741 -41.06 19.63 -9.10
CA TYR A 741 -41.93 20.32 -8.15
C TYR A 741 -41.73 19.83 -6.73
N ILE A 742 -42.08 20.68 -5.76
CA ILE A 742 -42.33 20.30 -4.37
C ILE A 742 -43.75 20.71 -3.98
N ILE A 743 -44.53 19.77 -3.46
CA ILE A 743 -45.87 20.07 -2.94
C ILE A 743 -45.72 20.68 -1.56
N THR A 744 -46.22 21.91 -1.41
CA THR A 744 -46.04 22.73 -0.20
C THR A 744 -47.26 23.65 0.02
N ASP A 745 -47.20 24.57 0.99
CA ASP A 745 -48.20 25.63 1.21
C ASP A 745 -47.53 26.98 1.45
N SER A 746 -48.33 28.06 1.42
CA SER A 746 -47.84 29.42 1.56
C SER A 746 -47.31 29.77 2.95
N VAL A 747 -47.55 28.93 3.97
CA VAL A 747 -47.09 29.14 5.35
C VAL A 747 -45.72 28.51 5.53
N THR A 748 -45.54 27.27 5.09
CA THR A 748 -44.31 26.50 5.23
C THR A 748 -43.25 26.87 4.19
N SER A 749 -43.66 27.29 3.00
CA SER A 749 -42.76 27.75 1.93
C SER A 749 -43.29 29.04 1.33
N PRO A 750 -43.22 30.18 2.04
CA PRO A 750 -43.73 31.44 1.52
C PRO A 750 -43.00 31.84 0.23
N LEU A 751 -43.70 32.54 -0.66
CA LEU A 751 -43.21 32.83 -2.02
C LEU A 751 -41.88 33.62 -2.02
N GLU A 752 -41.65 34.45 -1.00
CA GLU A 752 -40.40 35.19 -0.80
C GLU A 752 -39.17 34.28 -0.59
N LEU A 753 -39.39 33.07 -0.07
CA LEU A 753 -38.37 32.04 0.14
C LEU A 753 -38.31 31.02 -1.01
N ALA A 754 -38.99 31.25 -2.14
CA ALA A 754 -38.90 30.35 -3.30
C ALA A 754 -37.46 30.17 -3.81
N HIS A 755 -36.60 31.16 -3.60
CA HIS A 755 -35.18 31.09 -3.93
C HIS A 755 -34.40 30.04 -3.12
N ALA A 756 -34.94 29.54 -2.00
CA ALA A 756 -34.35 28.50 -1.17
C ALA A 756 -34.63 27.07 -1.67
N TYR A 757 -35.37 26.93 -2.78
CA TYR A 757 -35.73 25.65 -3.39
C TYR A 757 -35.22 25.58 -4.83
N SER A 758 -34.71 24.42 -5.24
CA SER A 758 -34.42 24.14 -6.66
C SER A 758 -35.68 23.82 -7.46
N GLU A 759 -36.71 23.32 -6.79
CA GLU A 759 -37.98 22.90 -7.38
C GLU A 759 -38.96 24.07 -7.52
N LYS A 760 -39.92 23.91 -8.43
CA LYS A 760 -41.07 24.82 -8.48
C LYS A 760 -42.04 24.50 -7.33
N LEU A 761 -42.50 25.54 -6.64
CA LEU A 761 -43.45 25.38 -5.54
C LEU A 761 -44.86 25.09 -6.09
N ALA A 762 -45.44 23.95 -5.73
CA ALA A 762 -46.82 23.58 -6.00
C ALA A 762 -47.65 23.75 -4.73
N TYR A 763 -48.39 24.86 -4.63
CA TYR A 763 -49.13 25.21 -3.43
C TYR A 763 -50.47 24.46 -3.29
N MET A 764 -50.67 23.80 -2.16
CA MET A 764 -51.98 23.34 -1.72
C MET A 764 -52.77 24.51 -1.10
N PRO A 765 -54.10 24.61 -1.29
CA PRO A 765 -54.87 25.79 -0.92
C PRO A 765 -54.94 26.12 0.58
N HIS A 766 -54.65 25.15 1.46
CA HIS A 766 -54.84 25.29 2.90
C HIS A 766 -53.63 24.83 3.72
N THR A 767 -53.15 23.61 3.45
CA THR A 767 -52.00 23.00 4.14
C THR A 767 -51.38 21.97 3.22
N PHE A 768 -50.05 21.87 3.24
CA PHE A 768 -49.31 20.81 2.56
C PHE A 768 -49.37 19.47 3.31
N PHE A 769 -49.67 19.55 4.61
CA PHE A 769 -49.67 18.44 5.55
C PHE A 769 -51.11 17.94 5.74
N ILE A 770 -51.48 16.92 4.97
CA ILE A 770 -52.81 16.30 5.02
C ILE A 770 -52.70 15.03 5.86
N GLY A 771 -53.53 14.93 6.90
CA GLY A 771 -53.61 13.76 7.77
C GLY A 771 -54.93 13.02 7.61
N ASP A 772 -54.87 11.69 7.68
CA ASP A 772 -56.01 10.77 7.58
C ASP A 772 -56.89 10.73 8.86
N HIS A 773 -56.82 11.75 9.71
CA HIS A 773 -57.44 11.73 11.04
C HIS A 773 -58.96 11.47 10.98
N ALA A 774 -59.64 12.01 9.95
CA ALA A 774 -61.08 11.83 9.76
C ALA A 774 -61.49 10.39 9.43
N GLN A 775 -60.67 9.64 8.66
CA GLN A 775 -60.98 8.22 8.37
C GLN A 775 -60.37 7.27 9.41
N MET A 776 -59.24 7.64 10.02
CA MET A 776 -58.58 6.86 11.06
C MET A 776 -59.40 6.82 12.36
N LEU A 777 -60.09 7.91 12.68
CA LEU A 777 -60.83 8.08 13.92
C LEU A 777 -62.34 8.21 13.68
N LYS A 778 -62.92 7.45 12.74
CA LYS A 778 -64.38 7.45 12.47
C LYS A 778 -65.26 7.22 13.71
N HIS A 779 -64.71 6.57 14.73
CA HIS A 779 -65.37 6.31 16.01
C HIS A 779 -65.37 7.52 16.97
N LEU A 780 -64.60 8.57 16.67
CA LEU A 780 -64.66 9.88 17.33
C LEU A 780 -65.71 10.73 16.60
N THR A 781 -66.94 10.67 17.08
CA THR A 781 -68.11 11.29 16.44
C THR A 781 -68.41 12.71 16.93
N GLU A 782 -67.72 13.19 17.98
CA GLU A 782 -68.06 14.46 18.64
C GLU A 782 -66.84 15.37 18.81
N ARG A 783 -66.95 16.61 18.30
CA ARG A 783 -65.94 17.66 18.42
C ARG A 783 -66.31 18.58 19.59
N VAL A 784 -65.52 18.57 20.66
CA VAL A 784 -65.68 19.51 21.78
C VAL A 784 -64.82 20.74 21.53
N ILE A 785 -65.44 21.91 21.44
CA ILE A 785 -64.74 23.21 21.30
C ILE A 785 -64.65 23.85 22.68
N LEU A 786 -63.43 23.97 23.21
CA LEU A 786 -63.17 24.64 24.48
C LEU A 786 -63.02 26.15 24.26
N LYS A 787 -63.88 26.96 24.89
CA LYS A 787 -63.73 28.43 24.92
C LYS A 787 -63.05 28.82 26.23
N VAL A 788 -61.82 29.32 26.15
CA VAL A 788 -61.10 29.88 27.30
C VAL A 788 -61.52 31.34 27.49
N ARG A 789 -61.92 31.72 28.70
CA ARG A 789 -62.06 33.13 29.09
C ARG A 789 -60.99 33.49 30.14
N PRO A 790 -60.34 34.67 30.04
CA PRO A 790 -59.44 35.16 31.09
C PRO A 790 -60.22 35.46 32.39
N PRO A 791 -59.63 35.31 33.58
CA PRO A 791 -58.29 34.81 33.90
C PRO A 791 -58.36 33.33 34.31
N PHE A 792 -57.94 32.43 33.42
CA PHE A 792 -57.66 31.00 33.67
C PHE A 792 -58.58 30.26 34.66
N THR A 793 -59.89 30.38 34.51
CA THR A 793 -60.83 29.42 35.09
C THR A 793 -61.34 28.49 34.00
N PHE A 794 -61.03 27.20 34.12
CA PHE A 794 -61.62 26.15 33.29
C PHE A 794 -62.99 25.81 33.87
N ASP A 795 -64.06 26.42 33.35
CA ASP A 795 -65.42 26.00 33.68
C ASP A 795 -65.79 24.76 32.85
N PHE A 796 -65.85 23.61 33.51
CA PHE A 796 -66.31 22.36 32.91
C PHE A 796 -67.83 22.28 33.05
N THR A 797 -68.57 22.55 31.99
CA THR A 797 -69.99 22.17 31.92
C THR A 797 -70.13 20.96 30.99
N VAL A 798 -70.13 19.77 31.58
CA VAL A 798 -70.50 18.54 30.87
C VAL A 798 -72.02 18.46 30.82
N LEU A 799 -72.60 18.71 29.64
CA LEU A 799 -74.02 18.46 29.39
C LEU A 799 -74.22 17.05 28.83
N TRP A 800 -74.16 16.11 29.78
CA TRP A 800 -74.82 14.80 29.88
C TRP A 800 -74.52 13.59 28.98
N SER A 801 -74.69 12.46 29.67
CA SER A 801 -74.37 11.06 29.41
C SER A 801 -75.46 10.26 28.66
N LYS A 802 -75.08 9.16 27.99
CA LYS A 802 -75.32 7.76 28.45
C LYS A 802 -74.87 6.75 27.37
N GLY A 803 -74.13 5.71 27.79
CA GLY A 803 -74.10 4.42 27.10
C GLY A 803 -72.71 3.86 26.78
N THR A 804 -72.30 2.88 27.61
CA THR A 804 -71.28 1.83 27.35
C THR A 804 -69.77 2.16 27.44
N ARG A 805 -69.17 1.53 28.48
CA ARG A 805 -67.80 1.04 28.72
C ARG A 805 -66.62 1.76 28.06
N SER A 806 -65.75 2.28 28.92
CA SER A 806 -64.30 2.50 28.74
C SER A 806 -63.89 3.09 27.39
N LYS A 807 -63.89 4.42 27.28
CA LYS A 807 -63.16 5.12 26.21
C LYS A 807 -62.05 5.96 26.83
N SER A 808 -60.81 5.67 26.43
CA SER A 808 -59.65 6.53 26.64
C SER A 808 -59.94 7.90 26.04
N ILE A 809 -59.93 8.94 26.87
CA ILE A 809 -60.05 10.33 26.41
C ILE A 809 -58.68 10.73 25.86
N PHE A 810 -58.51 10.74 24.54
CA PHE A 810 -57.37 11.40 23.89
C PHE A 810 -57.68 12.90 23.80
N VAL A 811 -57.02 13.71 24.64
CA VAL A 811 -57.08 15.17 24.54
C VAL A 811 -55.95 15.62 23.63
N MET A 812 -56.26 15.90 22.36
CA MET A 812 -55.35 16.65 21.47
C MET A 812 -55.64 18.15 21.63
N VAL A 813 -54.71 18.87 22.27
CA VAL A 813 -54.76 20.33 22.34
C VAL A 813 -54.11 20.89 21.08
N PHE A 814 -54.92 21.28 20.10
CA PHE A 814 -54.44 22.12 19.01
C PHE A 814 -54.51 23.59 19.46
N ARG A 815 -53.36 24.23 19.59
CA ARG A 815 -53.28 25.70 19.58
C ARG A 815 -53.56 26.12 18.12
N SER A 816 -54.68 26.78 17.86
CA SER A 816 -54.75 27.59 16.64
C SER A 816 -53.78 28.75 16.85
N ILE A 817 -52.79 28.87 15.96
CA ILE A 817 -52.06 30.13 15.77
C ILE A 817 -52.95 31.02 14.90
#